data_AF-A0A1L8F3F9-F1
#
_entry.id   AF-A0A1L8F3F9-F1
#
_cell.length_a   1.000
_cell.length_b   1.000
_cell.length_c   1.000
_cell.angle_alpha   90.00
_cell.angle_beta   90.00
_cell.angle_gamma   90.00
#
_symmetry.space_group_name_H-M   'P 1'
#
loop_
_entity.id
_entity.type
_entity.pdbx_description
1 polymer ?
#
loop_
_entity_poly.entity_id
_entity_poly.type
_entity_poly.pdbx_seq_one_letter_code
_entity_poly.pdbx_strand_id
1 'polypeptide(L)'
;MAVSMASQFFSQEEGTSEVVSTSERVVELLNMAALATNDTKITMLKQVQELIINKDPTLLDNFLDEIIAFQADKSVEVRKIVVNFIEEACKLDNELLIKLIANLHMLLKDENVNVVKKSILTMTQLYKVALQWVARSRPPSEQQESCWDLVTEMAADILLLLESDNDGMRTHAVKFVESLIVTLSPRTADSEVPKRQDGDISLEQIPPDHQFLKYNTLRDLGKQAVKELLKFMAHPAISSINLTAALGSLASIARQRPMFMAEVIQAYETLHANLPPTLAKSQVSSVRKNLKLQLLSVLRHPSSYEYQGPISTLLLDLGTSQGEITRHLPPPRDSNRKRAREDGEGGQKKSRTDIPLPDDDDDKDTMQLPTIPAPAPSTQSATDITADFVRPLLSPENVANLVLISMVYLPDSMPASFQSTYTPVESAGTDSQIRHLARLMATQMSAAGIGPGVEQSKDIPVDVVEEENIKPEGLVIKRRISALTKGQAISVLGCQSEKTKEEEEEEDDAPLAKKRPEPILPATQIRPSGVGGRKKVFRLKEVTEPLTDVQIKSLKLGAVRRILQAERSVGSSGASQMRVKVLARLVTQLDISVKAEVLSHFLNDPRMRLDLALAWLYQEYCEYQSGAGEEGYQECLIGILTGLQERPDQRDGVFTKVVLEAPLLTDSALDVLRKYCEDEGRSYLGMSTLRDLILTRPARQFQYLHLLLDLSSHEKDKIRQQSLHFIKRMYEKESLRPYIEKFALNYLQLLVHPNPPSVLFGADKDTEVAAPWTEDTVKQCLYLYLALLPQNHKLIHELASVYTEATADIKRTVLRVIETPIRGMGMNSPELLLLVENCPKGAETLVTRCLHILTDKVPPSPELVKRVRELYHKRLPDVRFLIPVLNGLDKKEVIQALPKLIKLNPIVVKEVFNRLLGTQHGEVSSSLSPLTPGDLLVALHNIDSSKCDMKSVIKATNLCFSARSVYTSEVLAVVLQQLMDTTPLPMLLMRTVIQALGMYPRLGGFIMNILTRLIYKQVWKYPKVWEGFIKCCQRTKPQSFSVLLQLPPPQLLSVLQTSPDLRDPLLAHVRAFTPHQLAHVPHSIMAILEAESRTDAGAEEAAQVEEEQETPAQDIIARRLAQEKSLKKQIEEQKGRNNQEMEEVAEVDPPAIFIAEEEEEESLKSQGKEEPQEDSSSNATTAEKSPVADEPMEEEPVEKKD
;
A
#
# COMPACT_ATOMS: atom_id res chain seq x y z
N MET A 1 8.65 -1.15 -15.00
CA MET A 1 7.71 -1.79 -15.93
C MET A 1 7.67 -1.10 -17.30
N ALA A 2 7.51 0.23 -17.39
CA ALA A 2 7.38 0.97 -18.67
C ALA A 2 8.24 0.47 -19.85
N VAL A 3 9.56 0.33 -19.63
CA VAL A 3 10.54 -0.13 -20.64
C VAL A 3 10.16 -1.44 -21.35
N SER A 4 9.44 -2.35 -20.67
CA SER A 4 9.11 -3.68 -21.22
C SER A 4 7.92 -3.67 -22.21
N MET A 5 7.12 -2.61 -22.26
CA MET A 5 6.05 -2.48 -23.26
C MET A 5 6.58 -1.84 -24.55
N ALA A 6 7.48 -0.85 -24.45
CA ALA A 6 8.07 -0.18 -25.61
C ALA A 6 8.68 -1.18 -26.62
N SER A 7 9.41 -2.18 -26.13
CA SER A 7 10.05 -3.21 -26.96
C SER A 7 9.09 -4.16 -27.70
N GLN A 8 7.78 -4.16 -27.41
CA GLN A 8 6.80 -5.00 -28.10
C GLN A 8 6.00 -4.25 -29.18
N PHE A 9 5.91 -2.92 -29.11
CA PHE A 9 5.16 -2.13 -30.09
C PHE A 9 5.94 -1.81 -31.38
N PHE A 10 7.28 -1.79 -31.34
CA PHE A 10 8.10 -1.51 -32.53
C PHE A 10 8.30 -2.70 -33.49
N SER A 11 7.68 -3.87 -33.23
CA SER A 11 7.96 -5.12 -33.94
C SER A 11 6.93 -5.55 -35.00
N GLN A 12 6.02 -4.66 -35.41
CA GLN A 12 4.93 -5.02 -36.36
C GLN A 12 4.83 -4.19 -37.65
N GLU A 13 5.65 -3.15 -37.85
CA GLU A 13 5.60 -2.29 -39.06
C GLU A 13 6.92 -2.23 -39.86
N GLU A 14 7.69 -3.33 -39.94
CA GLU A 14 8.73 -3.47 -40.98
C GLU A 14 8.09 -3.85 -42.33
N GLY A 15 7.36 -2.90 -42.92
CA GLY A 15 6.49 -3.09 -44.09
C GLY A 15 6.55 -1.98 -45.14
N THR A 16 7.74 -1.74 -45.71
CA THR A 16 7.97 -0.90 -46.91
C THR A 16 7.34 0.50 -46.92
N SER A 17 8.00 1.46 -46.27
CA SER A 17 7.83 2.90 -46.53
C SER A 17 9.16 3.64 -46.33
N GLU A 18 9.21 4.91 -46.70
CA GLU A 18 10.42 5.75 -46.65
C GLU A 18 10.83 6.08 -45.20
N VAL A 19 12.04 6.62 -45.00
CA VAL A 19 12.55 6.97 -43.65
C VAL A 19 11.90 8.28 -43.17
N VAL A 20 10.63 8.20 -42.77
CA VAL A 20 9.86 9.30 -42.18
C VAL A 20 10.58 9.82 -40.93
N SER A 21 10.81 11.14 -40.87
CA SER A 21 11.48 11.76 -39.72
C SER A 21 10.61 11.72 -38.46
N THR A 22 11.23 11.85 -37.28
CA THR A 22 10.48 11.92 -36.01
C THR A 22 9.48 13.08 -36.02
N SER A 23 9.83 14.21 -36.64
CA SER A 23 8.95 15.37 -36.77
C SER A 23 7.72 15.08 -37.63
N GLU A 24 7.91 14.51 -38.83
CA GLU A 24 6.80 14.14 -39.73
C GLU A 24 5.85 13.12 -39.09
N ARG A 25 6.38 12.12 -38.35
CA ARG A 25 5.54 11.16 -37.62
C ARG A 25 4.79 11.79 -36.45
N VAL A 26 5.35 12.81 -35.79
CA VAL A 26 4.62 13.59 -34.77
C VAL A 26 3.49 14.40 -35.41
N VAL A 27 3.76 15.09 -36.54
CA VAL A 27 2.73 15.80 -37.32
C VAL A 27 1.60 14.87 -37.75
N GLU A 28 1.93 13.68 -38.27
CA GLU A 28 0.96 12.66 -38.66
C GLU A 28 0.09 12.23 -37.47
N LEU A 29 0.72 11.84 -36.34
CA LEU A 29 0.01 11.39 -35.14
C LEU A 29 -0.87 12.49 -34.52
N LEU A 30 -0.45 13.76 -34.56
CA LEU A 30 -1.26 14.90 -34.10
C LEU A 30 -2.48 15.12 -35.00
N ASN A 31 -2.31 15.08 -36.32
CA ASN A 31 -3.43 15.20 -37.27
C ASN A 31 -4.41 14.04 -37.14
N MET A 32 -3.92 12.81 -36.96
CA MET A 32 -4.77 11.65 -36.66
C MET A 32 -5.48 11.82 -35.32
N ALA A 33 -4.79 12.24 -34.26
CA ALA A 33 -5.36 12.44 -32.94
C ALA A 33 -6.48 13.50 -32.94
N ALA A 34 -6.34 14.59 -33.71
CA ALA A 34 -7.36 15.62 -33.84
C ALA A 34 -8.68 15.10 -34.43
N LEU A 35 -8.61 14.13 -35.35
CA LEU A 35 -9.77 13.50 -36.01
C LEU A 35 -10.26 12.22 -35.29
N ALA A 36 -9.49 11.68 -34.35
CA ALA A 36 -9.73 10.39 -33.71
C ALA A 36 -10.80 10.42 -32.60
N THR A 37 -11.40 9.24 -32.38
CA THR A 37 -12.24 8.96 -31.20
C THR A 37 -11.39 8.88 -29.93
N ASN A 38 -12.04 8.97 -28.75
CA ASN A 38 -11.35 9.22 -27.48
C ASN A 38 -10.22 8.22 -27.17
N ASP A 39 -10.43 6.91 -27.33
CA ASP A 39 -9.48 5.89 -26.88
C ASP A 39 -8.27 5.73 -27.83
N THR A 40 -8.47 5.95 -29.13
CA THR A 40 -7.39 5.99 -30.13
C THR A 40 -6.59 7.29 -30.01
N LYS A 41 -7.26 8.44 -29.82
CA LYS A 41 -6.64 9.73 -29.49
C LYS A 41 -5.75 9.65 -28.24
N ILE A 42 -6.24 9.03 -27.16
CA ILE A 42 -5.49 8.75 -25.92
C ILE A 42 -4.19 7.98 -26.18
N THR A 43 -4.20 7.06 -27.15
CA THR A 43 -3.03 6.24 -27.51
C THR A 43 -2.05 7.03 -28.38
N MET A 44 -2.54 7.77 -29.37
CA MET A 44 -1.73 8.62 -30.24
C MET A 44 -1.02 9.74 -29.47
N LEU A 45 -1.71 10.43 -28.57
CA LEU A 45 -1.10 11.50 -27.75
C LEU A 45 0.02 10.98 -26.82
N LYS A 46 -0.10 9.75 -26.32
CA LYS A 46 0.98 9.09 -25.56
C LYS A 46 2.18 8.72 -26.43
N GLN A 47 1.95 8.31 -27.68
CA GLN A 47 3.04 8.09 -28.64
C GLN A 47 3.74 9.42 -28.97
N VAL A 48 3.00 10.51 -29.20
CA VAL A 48 3.61 11.84 -29.40
C VAL A 48 4.43 12.26 -28.16
N GLN A 49 3.90 12.10 -26.95
CA GLN A 49 4.63 12.39 -25.71
C GLN A 49 5.97 11.62 -25.64
N GLU A 50 5.99 10.32 -25.95
CA GLU A 50 7.23 9.52 -25.99
C GLU A 50 8.21 10.03 -27.06
N LEU A 51 7.71 10.42 -28.23
CA LEU A 51 8.54 10.92 -29.33
C LEU A 51 9.20 12.27 -29.00
N ILE A 52 8.46 13.23 -28.42
CA ILE A 52 8.97 14.60 -28.19
C ILE A 52 9.61 14.83 -26.80
N ILE A 53 9.40 13.93 -25.82
CA ILE A 53 10.08 14.01 -24.51
C ILE A 53 11.25 13.03 -24.42
N ASN A 54 11.11 11.79 -24.89
CA ASN A 54 12.11 10.73 -24.67
C ASN A 54 12.97 10.40 -25.91
N LYS A 55 12.40 10.45 -27.13
CA LYS A 55 13.15 10.10 -28.36
C LYS A 55 13.92 11.29 -28.93
N ASP A 56 13.26 12.44 -29.06
CA ASP A 56 13.87 13.67 -29.61
C ASP A 56 13.36 14.92 -28.87
N PRO A 57 14.00 15.28 -27.73
CA PRO A 57 13.67 16.48 -26.95
C PRO A 57 13.66 17.79 -27.74
N THR A 58 14.36 17.87 -28.87
CA THR A 58 14.45 19.12 -29.66
C THR A 58 13.13 19.49 -30.36
N LEU A 59 12.20 18.52 -30.44
CA LEU A 59 10.87 18.72 -31.00
C LEU A 59 9.84 19.23 -29.98
N LEU A 60 10.15 19.19 -28.67
CA LEU A 60 9.20 19.55 -27.61
C LEU A 60 8.67 20.98 -27.75
N ASP A 61 9.55 21.93 -28.02
CA ASP A 61 9.19 23.35 -28.12
C ASP A 61 8.47 23.69 -29.45
N ASN A 62 8.59 22.81 -30.46
CA ASN A 62 7.97 22.95 -31.78
C ASN A 62 6.54 22.38 -31.85
N PHE A 63 6.15 21.52 -30.90
CA PHE A 63 4.83 20.87 -30.86
C PHE A 63 4.10 21.10 -29.53
N LEU A 64 4.53 22.13 -28.79
CA LEU A 64 4.01 22.46 -27.47
C LEU A 64 2.54 22.89 -27.56
N ASP A 65 2.24 23.86 -28.42
CA ASP A 65 0.92 24.46 -28.55
C ASP A 65 -0.11 23.46 -29.11
N GLU A 66 0.29 22.57 -30.02
CA GLU A 66 -0.55 21.50 -30.57
C GLU A 66 -0.98 20.50 -29.51
N ILE A 67 -0.11 20.13 -28.56
CA ILE A 67 -0.49 19.26 -27.45
C ILE A 67 -1.36 20.01 -26.43
N ILE A 68 -1.00 21.27 -26.10
CA ILE A 68 -1.77 22.08 -25.14
C ILE A 68 -3.17 22.42 -25.66
N ALA A 69 -3.38 22.51 -26.97
CA ALA A 69 -4.72 22.68 -27.57
C ALA A 69 -5.73 21.59 -27.14
N PHE A 70 -5.27 20.36 -26.85
CA PHE A 70 -6.12 19.28 -26.34
C PHE A 70 -6.62 19.50 -24.90
N GLN A 71 -6.18 20.56 -24.18
CA GLN A 71 -6.77 20.93 -22.89
C GLN A 71 -8.25 21.33 -23.00
N ALA A 72 -8.70 21.74 -24.19
CA ALA A 72 -10.11 22.03 -24.46
C ALA A 72 -10.93 20.79 -24.91
N ASP A 73 -10.32 19.59 -24.93
CA ASP A 73 -11.02 18.37 -25.34
C ASP A 73 -12.09 17.97 -24.30
N LYS A 74 -13.25 17.51 -24.79
CA LYS A 74 -14.37 17.07 -23.96
C LYS A 74 -14.04 15.83 -23.13
N SER A 75 -13.07 15.01 -23.57
CA SER A 75 -12.63 13.81 -22.88
C SER A 75 -11.75 14.14 -21.66
N VAL A 76 -12.26 13.80 -20.47
CA VAL A 76 -11.55 13.92 -19.18
C VAL A 76 -10.18 13.23 -19.22
N GLU A 77 -10.06 12.08 -19.86
CA GLU A 77 -8.80 11.34 -19.98
C GLU A 77 -7.79 11.99 -20.93
N VAL A 78 -8.26 12.75 -21.93
CA VAL A 78 -7.38 13.56 -22.80
C VAL A 78 -6.85 14.76 -22.01
N ARG A 79 -7.69 15.49 -21.27
CA ARG A 79 -7.23 16.60 -20.41
C ARG A 79 -6.25 16.13 -19.34
N LYS A 80 -6.47 14.95 -18.75
CA LYS A 80 -5.51 14.31 -17.82
C LYS A 80 -4.17 13.92 -18.48
N ILE A 81 -4.14 13.62 -19.79
CA ILE A 81 -2.88 13.46 -20.54
C ILE A 81 -2.19 14.81 -20.69
N VAL A 82 -2.90 15.89 -21.01
CA VAL A 82 -2.28 17.22 -21.13
C VAL A 82 -1.67 17.69 -19.81
N VAL A 83 -2.35 17.48 -18.67
CA VAL A 83 -1.76 17.72 -17.33
C VAL A 83 -0.50 16.86 -17.11
N ASN A 84 -0.51 15.59 -17.54
CA ASN A 84 0.67 14.71 -17.45
C ASN A 84 1.81 15.08 -18.41
N PHE A 85 1.49 15.68 -19.55
CA PHE A 85 2.46 16.21 -20.50
C PHE A 85 3.16 17.44 -19.94
N ILE A 86 2.39 18.39 -19.37
CA ILE A 86 2.93 19.55 -18.65
C ILE A 86 3.88 19.09 -17.52
N GLU A 87 3.50 18.05 -16.77
CA GLU A 87 4.32 17.50 -15.69
C GLU A 87 5.70 16.99 -16.17
N GLU A 88 5.77 16.27 -17.28
CA GLU A 88 7.04 15.72 -17.79
C GLU A 88 7.82 16.76 -18.60
N ALA A 89 7.16 17.63 -19.35
CA ALA A 89 7.79 18.73 -20.09
C ALA A 89 8.52 19.69 -19.13
N CYS A 90 7.85 20.15 -18.07
CA CYS A 90 8.46 21.05 -17.08
C CYS A 90 9.55 20.40 -16.21
N LYS A 91 9.65 19.06 -16.18
CA LYS A 91 10.77 18.33 -15.55
C LYS A 91 11.99 18.23 -16.48
N LEU A 92 11.76 18.11 -17.79
CA LEU A 92 12.81 18.01 -18.80
C LEU A 92 13.44 19.38 -19.09
N ASP A 93 12.61 20.41 -19.24
CA ASP A 93 13.03 21.82 -19.34
C ASP A 93 12.16 22.69 -18.42
N ASN A 94 12.80 23.43 -17.53
CA ASN A 94 12.11 24.26 -16.55
C ASN A 94 11.63 25.60 -17.15
N GLU A 95 12.21 26.09 -18.25
CA GLU A 95 11.80 27.36 -18.87
C GLU A 95 10.42 27.28 -19.52
N LEU A 96 10.01 26.08 -19.97
CA LEU A 96 8.66 25.80 -20.45
C LEU A 96 7.57 26.09 -19.41
N LEU A 97 7.89 26.12 -18.12
CA LEU A 97 6.93 26.45 -17.06
C LEU A 97 6.29 27.84 -17.28
N ILE A 98 7.03 28.82 -17.82
CA ILE A 98 6.52 30.15 -18.15
C ILE A 98 5.35 30.07 -19.16
N LYS A 99 5.46 29.18 -20.15
CA LYS A 99 4.44 28.95 -21.18
C LYS A 99 3.26 28.10 -20.64
N LEU A 100 3.55 27.18 -19.72
CA LEU A 100 2.62 26.11 -19.33
C LEU A 100 1.85 26.36 -18.02
N ILE A 101 2.31 27.25 -17.14
CA ILE A 101 1.71 27.43 -15.80
C ILE A 101 0.26 27.90 -15.86
N ALA A 102 -0.09 28.84 -16.75
CA ALA A 102 -1.47 29.32 -16.92
C ALA A 102 -2.42 28.22 -17.40
N ASN A 103 -1.94 27.35 -18.30
CA ASN A 103 -2.68 26.18 -18.79
C ASN A 103 -2.95 25.18 -17.65
N LEU A 104 -1.95 24.94 -16.79
CA LEU A 104 -2.13 24.12 -15.59
C LEU A 104 -3.08 24.76 -14.55
N HIS A 105 -3.13 26.09 -14.46
CA HIS A 105 -4.08 26.81 -13.60
C HIS A 105 -5.53 26.65 -14.07
N MET A 106 -5.76 26.75 -15.39
CA MET A 106 -7.06 26.46 -15.99
C MET A 106 -7.48 25.00 -15.72
N LEU A 107 -6.55 24.04 -15.88
CA LEU A 107 -6.79 22.62 -15.59
C LEU A 107 -6.89 22.29 -14.08
N LEU A 108 -6.48 23.19 -13.19
CA LEU A 108 -6.75 23.11 -11.75
C LEU A 108 -8.17 23.59 -11.40
N LYS A 109 -8.75 24.45 -12.24
CA LYS A 109 -10.11 25.01 -12.11
C LYS A 109 -11.12 24.34 -13.08
N ASP A 110 -10.85 23.08 -13.47
CA ASP A 110 -11.68 22.26 -14.37
C ASP A 110 -12.98 21.78 -13.69
N GLU A 111 -14.09 21.75 -14.43
CA GLU A 111 -15.39 21.25 -13.95
C GLU A 111 -15.33 19.79 -13.45
N ASN A 112 -14.41 18.98 -13.96
CA ASN A 112 -14.29 17.58 -13.60
C ASN A 112 -13.23 17.35 -12.51
N VAL A 113 -13.71 16.96 -11.33
CA VAL A 113 -12.88 16.64 -10.16
C VAL A 113 -11.73 15.64 -10.40
N ASN A 114 -11.76 14.83 -11.46
CA ASN A 114 -10.68 13.89 -11.76
C ASN A 114 -9.57 14.49 -12.65
N VAL A 115 -9.82 15.61 -13.33
CA VAL A 115 -8.77 16.47 -13.90
C VAL A 115 -8.10 17.22 -12.75
N VAL A 116 -8.88 17.91 -11.92
CA VAL A 116 -8.40 18.67 -10.75
C VAL A 116 -7.48 17.84 -9.84
N LYS A 117 -7.85 16.60 -9.49
CA LYS A 117 -6.98 15.68 -8.71
C LYS A 117 -5.62 15.42 -9.36
N LYS A 118 -5.57 15.28 -10.69
CA LYS A 118 -4.30 15.12 -11.42
C LYS A 118 -3.53 16.44 -11.48
N SER A 119 -4.20 17.58 -11.63
CA SER A 119 -3.57 18.91 -11.55
C SER A 119 -2.91 19.15 -10.17
N ILE A 120 -3.56 18.74 -9.07
CA ILE A 120 -2.96 18.77 -7.73
C ILE A 120 -1.73 17.86 -7.63
N LEU A 121 -1.78 16.62 -8.16
CA LEU A 121 -0.62 15.70 -8.18
C LEU A 121 0.56 16.28 -8.96
N THR A 122 0.28 16.89 -10.12
CA THR A 122 1.28 17.54 -10.96
C THR A 122 1.89 18.75 -10.27
N MET A 123 1.07 19.62 -9.64
CA MET A 123 1.58 20.71 -8.79
C MET A 123 2.40 20.22 -7.58
N THR A 124 2.08 19.05 -7.02
CA THR A 124 2.87 18.43 -5.94
C THR A 124 4.30 18.10 -6.39
N GLN A 125 4.53 17.84 -7.68
CA GLN A 125 5.87 17.69 -8.24
C GLN A 125 6.45 19.03 -8.73
N LEU A 126 5.67 19.85 -9.42
CA LEU A 126 6.18 21.06 -10.06
C LEU A 126 6.49 22.20 -9.09
N TYR A 127 5.80 22.33 -7.94
CA TYR A 127 6.05 23.41 -6.98
C TYR A 127 7.51 23.46 -6.51
N LYS A 128 8.07 22.30 -6.14
CA LYS A 128 9.48 22.17 -5.71
C LYS A 128 10.46 22.34 -6.87
N VAL A 129 10.09 21.96 -8.10
CA VAL A 129 10.91 22.17 -9.31
C VAL A 129 10.97 23.66 -9.65
N ALA A 130 9.83 24.35 -9.65
CA ALA A 130 9.72 25.79 -9.85
C ALA A 130 10.55 26.56 -8.81
N LEU A 131 10.42 26.23 -7.52
CA LEU A 131 11.21 26.86 -6.46
C LEU A 131 12.71 26.62 -6.64
N GLN A 132 13.12 25.40 -7.03
CA GLN A 132 14.52 25.07 -7.28
C GLN A 132 15.10 25.80 -8.51
N TRP A 133 14.28 26.02 -9.54
CA TRP A 133 14.65 26.78 -10.75
C TRP A 133 14.78 28.27 -10.45
N VAL A 134 13.79 28.89 -9.80
CA VAL A 134 13.83 30.32 -9.43
C VAL A 134 14.99 30.61 -8.46
N ALA A 135 15.25 29.75 -7.46
CA ALA A 135 16.36 29.93 -6.51
C ALA A 135 17.78 29.75 -7.13
N ARG A 136 17.86 29.19 -8.34
CA ARG A 136 19.11 29.10 -9.12
C ARG A 136 19.35 30.37 -9.96
N SER A 137 18.30 31.00 -10.51
CA SER A 137 18.41 32.26 -11.24
C SER A 137 18.81 33.43 -10.33
N ARG A 138 19.88 34.15 -10.66
CA ARG A 138 20.33 35.34 -9.91
C ARG A 138 20.84 36.45 -10.84
N PRO A 139 20.07 37.53 -11.07
CA PRO A 139 18.65 37.69 -10.69
C PRO A 139 17.74 36.73 -11.49
N PRO A 140 16.50 36.46 -11.02
CA PRO A 140 15.43 35.96 -11.88
C PRO A 140 15.03 37.02 -12.92
N SER A 141 14.36 36.59 -13.99
CA SER A 141 13.71 37.53 -14.93
C SER A 141 12.28 37.86 -14.48
N GLU A 142 11.75 39.00 -14.93
CA GLU A 142 10.36 39.44 -14.71
C GLU A 142 9.31 38.37 -15.09
N GLN A 143 9.61 37.53 -16.09
CA GLN A 143 8.77 36.39 -16.47
C GLN A 143 8.88 35.20 -15.50
N GLN A 144 10.05 34.97 -14.89
CA GLN A 144 10.22 33.98 -13.82
C GLN A 144 9.52 34.43 -12.53
N GLU A 145 9.59 35.72 -12.21
CA GLU A 145 8.89 36.31 -11.05
C GLU A 145 7.38 36.19 -11.23
N SER A 146 6.84 36.62 -12.38
CA SER A 146 5.41 36.45 -12.73
C SER A 146 4.96 34.98 -12.70
N CYS A 147 5.80 34.06 -13.17
CA CYS A 147 5.54 32.62 -13.12
C CYS A 147 5.52 32.08 -11.68
N TRP A 148 6.39 32.59 -10.80
CA TRP A 148 6.44 32.18 -9.40
C TRP A 148 5.25 32.69 -8.59
N ASP A 149 4.80 33.92 -8.87
CA ASP A 149 3.62 34.48 -8.23
C ASP A 149 2.37 33.64 -8.57
N LEU A 150 2.22 33.21 -9.83
CA LEU A 150 1.12 32.31 -10.21
C LEU A 150 1.26 30.89 -9.60
N VAL A 151 2.48 30.34 -9.50
CA VAL A 151 2.74 29.09 -8.75
C VAL A 151 2.36 29.23 -7.27
N THR A 152 2.51 30.44 -6.70
CA THR A 152 2.15 30.75 -5.31
C THR A 152 0.64 30.93 -5.13
N GLU A 153 -0.05 31.59 -6.08
CA GLU A 153 -1.51 31.65 -6.13
C GLU A 153 -2.10 30.24 -6.23
N MET A 154 -1.59 29.40 -7.13
CA MET A 154 -2.02 28.01 -7.28
C MET A 154 -1.78 27.17 -6.01
N ALA A 155 -0.72 27.45 -5.24
CA ALA A 155 -0.50 26.80 -3.96
C ALA A 155 -1.54 27.22 -2.91
N ALA A 156 -2.01 28.47 -2.94
CA ALA A 156 -3.10 28.96 -2.11
C ALA A 156 -4.47 28.38 -2.54
N ASP A 157 -4.75 28.32 -3.85
CA ASP A 157 -5.94 27.63 -4.39
C ASP A 157 -6.03 26.18 -3.87
N ILE A 158 -4.92 25.43 -3.89
CA ILE A 158 -4.90 24.03 -3.42
C ILE A 158 -5.05 23.92 -1.89
N LEU A 159 -4.56 24.90 -1.12
CA LEU A 159 -4.82 24.97 0.32
C LEU A 159 -6.32 25.13 0.63
N LEU A 160 -7.04 25.95 -0.14
CA LEU A 160 -8.50 26.11 -0.03
C LEU A 160 -9.25 24.81 -0.39
N LEU A 161 -8.70 23.96 -1.27
CA LEU A 161 -9.29 22.66 -1.61
C LEU A 161 -9.27 21.63 -0.46
N LEU A 162 -8.63 21.93 0.69
CA LEU A 162 -8.85 21.16 1.94
C LEU A 162 -10.30 21.26 2.42
N GLU A 163 -10.98 22.39 2.20
CA GLU A 163 -12.37 22.63 2.63
C GLU A 163 -13.40 22.30 1.53
N SER A 164 -12.96 21.78 0.38
CA SER A 164 -13.84 21.39 -0.74
C SER A 164 -14.72 20.17 -0.41
N ASP A 165 -15.95 20.15 -0.92
CA ASP A 165 -16.93 19.07 -0.69
C ASP A 165 -16.46 17.69 -1.19
N ASN A 166 -15.65 17.63 -2.25
CA ASN A 166 -15.24 16.36 -2.85
C ASN A 166 -14.16 15.67 -2.02
N ASP A 167 -14.52 14.56 -1.36
CA ASP A 167 -13.63 13.82 -0.46
C ASP A 167 -12.27 13.47 -1.09
N GLY A 168 -12.28 13.10 -2.36
CA GLY A 168 -11.06 12.78 -3.11
C GLY A 168 -10.22 14.00 -3.50
N MET A 169 -10.77 15.21 -3.61
CA MET A 169 -9.95 16.42 -3.82
C MET A 169 -9.23 16.81 -2.54
N ARG A 170 -9.92 16.77 -1.40
CA ARG A 170 -9.32 16.95 -0.07
C ARG A 170 -8.13 16.00 0.16
N THR A 171 -8.25 14.73 -0.22
CA THR A 171 -7.17 13.73 -0.05
C THR A 171 -5.91 14.08 -0.87
N HIS A 172 -6.09 14.65 -2.07
CA HIS A 172 -4.97 15.09 -2.90
C HIS A 172 -4.37 16.42 -2.39
N ALA A 173 -5.21 17.35 -1.91
CA ALA A 173 -4.75 18.59 -1.25
C ALA A 173 -3.89 18.28 -0.02
N VAL A 174 -4.28 17.32 0.84
CA VAL A 174 -3.49 16.84 1.98
C VAL A 174 -2.08 16.33 1.57
N LYS A 175 -1.91 15.81 0.34
CA LYS A 175 -0.60 15.37 -0.18
C LYS A 175 0.20 16.46 -0.87
N PHE A 176 -0.46 17.44 -1.48
CA PHE A 176 0.20 18.69 -1.86
C PHE A 176 0.75 19.43 -0.64
N VAL A 177 -0.08 19.57 0.40
CA VAL A 177 0.27 20.24 1.66
C VAL A 177 1.41 19.53 2.40
N GLU A 178 1.46 18.20 2.42
CA GLU A 178 2.64 17.45 2.91
C GLU A 178 3.92 17.89 2.19
N SER A 179 3.89 17.92 0.86
CA SER A 179 5.05 18.31 0.04
C SER A 179 5.41 19.78 0.22
N LEU A 180 4.43 20.67 0.36
CA LEU A 180 4.60 22.11 0.61
C LEU A 180 5.29 22.36 1.94
N ILE A 181 4.81 21.74 3.03
CA ILE A 181 5.39 21.85 4.38
C ILE A 181 6.85 21.36 4.37
N VAL A 182 7.13 20.20 3.77
CA VAL A 182 8.48 19.65 3.66
C VAL A 182 9.39 20.57 2.84
N THR A 183 8.93 21.09 1.70
CA THR A 183 9.70 21.99 0.83
C THR A 183 10.04 23.31 1.53
N LEU A 184 9.06 23.91 2.23
CA LEU A 184 9.17 25.23 2.85
C LEU A 184 9.67 25.21 4.31
N SER A 185 10.26 24.11 4.74
CA SER A 185 10.96 24.01 6.03
C SER A 185 12.39 23.46 5.84
N PRO A 186 13.37 23.90 6.65
CA PRO A 186 14.74 23.42 6.53
C PRO A 186 14.85 21.98 7.01
N ARG A 187 15.82 21.23 6.49
CA ARG A 187 16.21 19.93 7.05
C ARG A 187 16.97 20.16 8.35
N THR A 188 17.18 19.09 9.10
CA THR A 188 17.97 19.10 10.34
C THR A 188 18.96 17.94 10.33
N ALA A 189 19.95 17.95 11.23
CA ALA A 189 20.94 16.88 11.33
C ALA A 189 20.31 15.48 11.60
N ASP A 190 19.09 15.44 12.13
CA ASP A 190 18.34 14.22 12.42
C ASP A 190 17.17 13.96 11.44
N SER A 191 17.05 14.71 10.34
CA SER A 191 15.94 14.57 9.37
C SER A 191 16.05 13.31 8.51
N GLU A 192 15.05 12.41 8.58
CA GLU A 192 14.95 11.21 7.74
C GLU A 192 14.40 11.53 6.33
N VAL A 193 15.28 11.87 5.38
CA VAL A 193 14.88 12.15 3.98
C VAL A 193 14.87 10.86 3.13
N PRO A 194 13.75 10.51 2.46
CA PRO A 194 13.70 9.38 1.54
C PRO A 194 14.62 9.54 0.32
N LYS A 195 15.30 8.47 -0.11
CA LYS A 195 16.26 8.47 -1.24
C LYS A 195 15.74 9.01 -2.58
N ARG A 196 14.42 9.12 -2.78
CA ARG A 196 13.79 9.71 -3.98
C ARG A 196 13.67 11.24 -3.92
N GLN A 197 13.78 11.83 -2.72
CA GLN A 197 13.58 13.24 -2.43
C GLN A 197 14.89 13.93 -2.01
N ASP A 198 16.01 13.22 -2.04
CA ASP A 198 17.30 13.74 -1.56
C ASP A 198 17.74 15.01 -2.33
N GLY A 199 17.56 15.01 -3.65
CA GLY A 199 17.81 16.17 -4.52
C GLY A 199 16.68 17.21 -4.61
N ASP A 200 15.56 17.03 -3.88
CA ASP A 200 14.50 18.03 -3.82
C ASP A 200 14.96 19.26 -3.00
N ILE A 201 14.58 20.46 -3.44
CA ILE A 201 14.90 21.68 -2.69
C ILE A 201 14.27 21.67 -1.29
N SER A 202 14.92 22.33 -0.35
CA SER A 202 14.43 22.55 1.01
C SER A 202 14.86 23.95 1.46
N LEU A 203 14.13 24.58 2.38
CA LEU A 203 14.25 26.02 2.69
C LEU A 203 15.70 26.49 2.99
N GLU A 204 16.53 25.64 3.59
CA GLU A 204 17.95 25.86 3.87
C GLU A 204 18.84 26.15 2.63
N GLN A 205 18.40 25.70 1.45
CA GLN A 205 19.13 25.87 0.18
C GLN A 205 18.82 27.22 -0.49
N ILE A 206 17.84 27.96 0.04
CA ILE A 206 17.48 29.30 -0.44
C ILE A 206 18.46 30.31 0.16
N PRO A 207 19.16 31.12 -0.65
CA PRO A 207 20.11 32.11 -0.13
C PRO A 207 19.42 33.18 0.73
N PRO A 208 20.04 33.64 1.83
CA PRO A 208 19.49 34.74 2.62
C PRO A 208 19.45 36.06 1.82
N ASP A 209 20.42 36.26 0.92
CA ASP A 209 20.56 37.48 0.09
C ASP A 209 19.82 37.38 -1.26
N HIS A 210 18.84 36.48 -1.39
CA HIS A 210 18.08 36.33 -2.63
C HIS A 210 17.11 37.51 -2.81
N GLN A 211 17.26 38.25 -3.93
CA GLN A 211 16.56 39.53 -4.13
C GLN A 211 15.02 39.40 -4.19
N PHE A 212 14.52 38.32 -4.82
CA PHE A 212 13.09 38.03 -4.96
C PHE A 212 12.54 37.11 -3.84
N LEU A 213 12.96 35.84 -3.82
CA LEU A 213 12.53 34.83 -2.83
C LEU A 213 12.96 35.17 -1.38
N LYS A 214 12.00 35.59 -0.55
CA LYS A 214 12.24 35.92 0.86
C LYS A 214 12.11 34.69 1.77
N TYR A 215 13.23 34.27 2.38
CA TYR A 215 13.32 33.11 3.28
C TYR A 215 12.23 33.09 4.37
N ASN A 216 12.01 34.22 5.06
CA ASN A 216 11.02 34.29 6.15
C ASN A 216 9.58 34.11 5.64
N THR A 217 9.21 34.78 4.55
CA THR A 217 7.87 34.67 3.93
C THR A 217 7.56 33.21 3.54
N LEU A 218 8.54 32.52 2.94
CA LEU A 218 8.41 31.11 2.59
C LEU A 218 8.30 30.20 3.84
N ARG A 219 9.11 30.46 4.87
CA ARG A 219 9.06 29.75 6.16
C ARG A 219 7.69 29.87 6.82
N ASP A 220 7.12 31.07 6.83
CA ASP A 220 5.87 31.36 7.52
C ASP A 220 4.65 30.85 6.74
N LEU A 221 4.71 30.81 5.40
CA LEU A 221 3.74 30.06 4.57
C LEU A 221 3.81 28.56 4.89
N GLY A 222 5.01 27.98 5.02
CA GLY A 222 5.21 26.60 5.47
C GLY A 222 4.58 26.31 6.85
N LYS A 223 4.73 27.22 7.82
CA LYS A 223 4.05 27.11 9.13
C LYS A 223 2.53 27.22 9.02
N GLN A 224 2.00 28.11 8.17
CA GLN A 224 0.55 28.23 8.00
C GLN A 224 -0.05 26.97 7.38
N ALA A 225 0.64 26.36 6.42
CA ALA A 225 0.25 25.07 5.84
C ALA A 225 0.18 23.93 6.91
N VAL A 226 1.09 23.92 7.89
CA VAL A 226 0.99 23.01 9.07
C VAL A 226 -0.29 23.30 9.86
N LYS A 227 -0.60 24.57 10.16
CA LYS A 227 -1.80 24.92 10.93
C LYS A 227 -3.10 24.51 10.23
N GLU A 228 -3.22 24.75 8.92
CA GLU A 228 -4.43 24.34 8.17
C GLU A 228 -4.56 22.80 8.14
N LEU A 229 -3.45 22.05 8.01
CA LEU A 229 -3.49 20.58 8.08
C LEU A 229 -3.91 20.06 9.47
N LEU A 230 -3.50 20.74 10.54
CA LEU A 230 -3.91 20.41 11.91
C LEU A 230 -5.39 20.75 12.17
N LYS A 231 -5.84 21.94 11.76
CA LYS A 231 -7.25 22.38 11.77
C LYS A 231 -8.14 21.41 11.00
N PHE A 232 -7.68 20.98 9.81
CA PHE A 232 -8.36 20.00 8.97
C PHE A 232 -8.54 18.66 9.69
N MET A 233 -7.49 18.14 10.32
CA MET A 233 -7.57 16.87 11.05
C MET A 233 -8.51 16.92 12.27
N ALA A 234 -8.68 18.10 12.88
CA ALA A 234 -9.59 18.32 14.00
C ALA A 234 -11.06 18.56 13.58
N HIS A 235 -11.39 18.56 12.28
CA HIS A 235 -12.73 18.88 11.81
C HIS A 235 -13.75 17.74 12.12
N PRO A 236 -14.89 18.02 12.77
CA PRO A 236 -15.80 16.97 13.28
C PRO A 236 -16.51 16.15 12.19
N ALA A 237 -16.47 16.59 10.93
CA ALA A 237 -17.01 15.88 9.77
C ALA A 237 -15.92 15.37 8.80
N ILE A 238 -14.66 15.22 9.24
CA ILE A 238 -13.60 14.64 8.40
C ILE A 238 -13.89 13.16 8.09
N SER A 239 -13.72 12.74 6.83
CA SER A 239 -13.89 11.34 6.43
C SER A 239 -12.74 10.45 6.93
N SER A 240 -12.98 9.15 7.08
CA SER A 240 -11.94 8.18 7.47
C SER A 240 -10.75 8.14 6.50
N ILE A 241 -10.99 8.38 5.20
CA ILE A 241 -9.94 8.39 4.17
C ILE A 241 -9.08 9.65 4.32
N ASN A 242 -9.70 10.81 4.48
CA ASN A 242 -8.98 12.06 4.68
C ASN A 242 -8.24 12.11 6.03
N LEU A 243 -8.83 11.56 7.09
CA LEU A 243 -8.20 11.45 8.40
C LEU A 243 -6.96 10.52 8.37
N THR A 244 -7.07 9.35 7.74
CA THR A 244 -5.91 8.43 7.60
C THR A 244 -4.85 8.95 6.63
N ALA A 245 -5.24 9.74 5.61
CA ALA A 245 -4.28 10.46 4.75
C ALA A 245 -3.52 11.55 5.52
N ALA A 246 -4.22 12.33 6.36
CA ALA A 246 -3.63 13.37 7.21
C ALA A 246 -2.68 12.78 8.26
N LEU A 247 -3.07 11.69 8.94
CA LEU A 247 -2.19 10.93 9.83
C LEU A 247 -0.91 10.48 9.11
N GLY A 248 -1.01 9.92 7.90
CA GLY A 248 0.15 9.56 7.11
C GLY A 248 1.03 10.75 6.69
N SER A 249 0.41 11.90 6.37
CA SER A 249 1.14 13.14 6.07
C SER A 249 1.90 13.69 7.29
N LEU A 250 1.25 13.76 8.46
CA LEU A 250 1.86 14.25 9.70
C LEU A 250 3.01 13.34 10.17
N ALA A 251 2.88 12.01 10.02
CA ALA A 251 3.96 11.05 10.30
C ALA A 251 5.15 11.15 9.33
N SER A 252 4.90 11.61 8.09
CA SER A 252 5.94 11.93 7.11
C SER A 252 6.65 13.23 7.47
N ILE A 253 5.88 14.29 7.77
CA ILE A 253 6.39 15.59 8.20
C ILE A 253 7.25 15.46 9.46
N ALA A 254 6.79 14.75 10.50
CA ALA A 254 7.52 14.61 11.77
C ALA A 254 8.92 13.98 11.61
N ARG A 255 9.10 13.03 10.68
CA ARG A 255 10.39 12.35 10.44
C ARG A 255 11.27 13.13 9.48
N GLN A 256 10.69 13.71 8.42
CA GLN A 256 11.44 14.56 7.50
C GLN A 256 11.84 15.91 8.13
N ARG A 257 11.04 16.43 9.06
CA ARG A 257 11.15 17.75 9.70
C ARG A 257 10.88 17.67 11.21
N PRO A 258 11.83 17.15 12.01
CA PRO A 258 11.66 16.90 13.44
C PRO A 258 11.31 18.13 14.30
N MET A 259 11.46 19.35 13.77
CA MET A 259 10.99 20.57 14.43
C MET A 259 9.47 20.64 14.64
N PHE A 260 8.69 19.85 13.89
CA PHE A 260 7.22 19.75 14.04
C PHE A 260 6.79 18.51 14.85
N MET A 261 7.73 17.82 15.52
CA MET A 261 7.45 16.59 16.28
C MET A 261 6.46 16.84 17.41
N ALA A 262 6.60 17.96 18.13
CA ALA A 262 5.73 18.31 19.25
C ALA A 262 4.27 18.51 18.80
N GLU A 263 4.06 19.31 17.75
CA GLU A 263 2.73 19.59 17.19
C GLU A 263 2.07 18.32 16.63
N VAL A 264 2.83 17.44 15.98
CA VAL A 264 2.31 16.16 15.46
C VAL A 264 1.89 15.22 16.59
N ILE A 265 2.69 15.09 17.66
CA ILE A 265 2.31 14.24 18.80
C ILE A 265 1.12 14.83 19.57
N GLN A 266 1.07 16.16 19.79
CA GLN A 266 -0.08 16.83 20.40
C GLN A 266 -1.36 16.63 19.56
N ALA A 267 -1.25 16.65 18.24
CA ALA A 267 -2.37 16.39 17.34
C ALA A 267 -2.87 14.94 17.44
N TYR A 268 -1.96 13.96 17.62
CA TYR A 268 -2.31 12.56 17.86
C TYR A 268 -2.93 12.32 19.24
N GLU A 269 -2.43 12.97 20.30
CA GLU A 269 -3.08 12.99 21.63
C GLU A 269 -4.52 13.54 21.52
N THR A 270 -4.68 14.68 20.83
CA THR A 270 -5.97 15.35 20.66
C THR A 270 -6.97 14.51 19.87
N LEU A 271 -6.53 13.84 18.80
CA LEU A 271 -7.37 12.94 18.00
C LEU A 271 -7.73 11.66 18.76
N HIS A 272 -6.82 11.10 19.56
CA HIS A 272 -7.09 9.90 20.35
C HIS A 272 -8.15 10.17 21.44
N ALA A 273 -8.09 11.34 22.07
CA ALA A 273 -9.12 11.79 23.02
C ALA A 273 -10.45 12.13 22.34
N ASN A 274 -10.42 12.77 21.16
CA ASN A 274 -11.60 13.33 20.49
C ASN A 274 -11.76 12.77 19.06
N LEU A 275 -12.04 11.47 18.92
CA LEU A 275 -12.35 10.89 17.60
C LEU A 275 -13.66 11.49 17.04
N PRO A 276 -13.73 11.86 15.74
CA PRO A 276 -14.94 12.40 15.14
C PRO A 276 -16.15 11.46 15.29
N PRO A 277 -17.29 11.92 15.84
CA PRO A 277 -18.47 11.08 16.12
C PRO A 277 -19.23 10.65 14.85
N THR A 278 -18.87 11.22 13.71
CA THR A 278 -19.37 10.92 12.36
C THR A 278 -18.82 9.59 11.80
N LEU A 279 -17.78 9.01 12.42
CA LEU A 279 -17.14 7.78 11.97
C LEU A 279 -17.90 6.52 12.42
N ALA A 280 -18.18 5.62 11.48
CA ALA A 280 -18.74 4.31 11.77
C ALA A 280 -17.76 3.43 12.58
N LYS A 281 -18.27 2.42 13.32
CA LYS A 281 -17.43 1.57 14.20
C LYS A 281 -16.24 0.91 13.47
N SER A 282 -16.43 0.44 12.23
CA SER A 282 -15.35 -0.10 11.39
C SER A 282 -14.32 0.97 10.97
N GLN A 283 -14.77 2.19 10.67
CA GLN A 283 -13.89 3.33 10.37
C GLN A 283 -13.07 3.73 11.60
N VAL A 284 -13.66 3.75 12.80
CA VAL A 284 -12.95 3.99 14.07
C VAL A 284 -11.84 2.97 14.29
N SER A 285 -12.11 1.68 14.10
CA SER A 285 -11.09 0.62 14.19
C SER A 285 -9.97 0.81 13.16
N SER A 286 -10.31 1.18 11.92
CA SER A 286 -9.33 1.45 10.85
C SER A 286 -8.44 2.66 11.17
N VAL A 287 -9.03 3.76 11.66
CA VAL A 287 -8.32 4.97 12.10
C VAL A 287 -7.39 4.65 13.28
N ARG A 288 -7.85 3.91 14.29
CA ARG A 288 -7.02 3.47 15.43
C ARG A 288 -5.85 2.59 14.98
N LYS A 289 -6.08 1.65 14.07
CA LYS A 289 -5.03 0.78 13.47
C LYS A 289 -3.99 1.60 12.67
N ASN A 290 -4.44 2.62 11.94
CA ASN A 290 -3.54 3.54 11.23
C ASN A 290 -2.73 4.41 12.22
N LEU A 291 -3.39 4.98 13.23
CA LEU A 291 -2.74 5.80 14.27
C LEU A 291 -1.66 5.02 15.03
N LYS A 292 -1.92 3.76 15.42
CA LYS A 292 -0.90 2.86 15.98
C LYS A 292 0.30 2.72 15.03
N LEU A 293 0.06 2.46 13.75
CA LEU A 293 1.11 2.31 12.75
C LEU A 293 1.94 3.60 12.59
N GLN A 294 1.31 4.78 12.56
CA GLN A 294 2.02 6.05 12.50
C GLN A 294 2.84 6.33 13.76
N LEU A 295 2.27 6.11 14.96
CA LEU A 295 2.98 6.26 16.24
C LEU A 295 4.20 5.33 16.30
N LEU A 296 4.09 4.06 15.88
CA LEU A 296 5.22 3.13 15.79
C LEU A 296 6.27 3.57 14.74
N SER A 297 5.85 4.16 13.62
CA SER A 297 6.78 4.71 12.62
C SER A 297 7.52 5.95 13.14
N VAL A 298 6.86 6.81 13.91
CA VAL A 298 7.46 8.00 14.52
C VAL A 298 8.34 7.63 15.71
N LEU A 299 7.96 6.65 16.53
CA LEU A 299 8.75 6.19 17.69
C LEU A 299 10.17 5.78 17.28
N ARG A 300 10.34 5.09 16.14
CA ARG A 300 11.66 4.66 15.62
C ARG A 300 12.61 5.82 15.28
N HIS A 301 12.11 7.03 15.14
CA HIS A 301 12.89 8.19 14.72
C HIS A 301 13.78 8.70 15.88
N PRO A 302 15.07 9.06 15.67
CA PRO A 302 15.96 9.47 16.77
C PRO A 302 15.44 10.64 17.62
N SER A 303 14.80 11.62 16.98
CA SER A 303 14.19 12.78 17.65
C SER A 303 12.89 12.47 18.40
N SER A 304 12.39 11.23 18.39
CA SER A 304 11.25 10.80 19.22
C SER A 304 11.61 10.75 20.71
N TYR A 305 12.90 10.73 21.05
CA TYR A 305 13.43 10.47 22.40
C TYR A 305 12.74 11.32 23.49
N GLU A 306 12.57 12.62 23.24
CA GLU A 306 11.92 13.57 24.16
C GLU A 306 10.41 13.31 24.34
N TYR A 307 9.79 12.61 23.39
CA TYR A 307 8.35 12.33 23.30
C TYR A 307 8.02 10.85 23.60
N GLN A 308 9.01 10.03 23.99
CA GLN A 308 8.83 8.58 24.22
C GLN A 308 7.76 8.26 25.25
N GLY A 309 7.63 9.06 26.31
CA GLY A 309 6.57 8.90 27.32
C GLY A 309 5.17 9.02 26.70
N PRO A 310 4.77 10.20 26.18
CA PRO A 310 3.51 10.40 25.48
C PRO A 310 3.22 9.37 24.38
N ILE A 311 4.20 9.08 23.51
CA ILE A 311 4.04 8.11 22.41
C ILE A 311 3.78 6.70 22.95
N SER A 312 4.50 6.28 24.00
CA SER A 312 4.30 4.95 24.61
C SER A 312 2.95 4.82 25.29
N THR A 313 2.46 5.87 25.96
CA THR A 313 1.12 5.88 26.56
C THR A 313 0.03 5.71 25.50
N LEU A 314 0.03 6.54 24.45
CA LEU A 314 -0.93 6.41 23.34
C LEU A 314 -0.87 5.03 22.66
N LEU A 315 0.33 4.43 22.56
CA LEU A 315 0.48 3.10 22.02
C LEU A 315 -0.13 2.03 22.94
N LEU A 316 0.06 2.11 24.26
CA LEU A 316 -0.58 1.22 25.23
C LEU A 316 -2.12 1.35 25.17
N ASP A 317 -2.65 2.57 25.12
CA ASP A 317 -4.10 2.84 25.01
C ASP A 317 -4.70 2.32 23.68
N LEU A 318 -3.87 2.21 22.63
CA LEU A 318 -4.20 1.58 21.34
C LEU A 318 -3.94 0.06 21.31
N GLY A 319 -3.67 -0.59 22.44
CA GLY A 319 -3.46 -2.04 22.53
C GLY A 319 -2.11 -2.51 21.97
N THR A 320 -1.06 -1.71 22.11
CA THR A 320 0.32 -2.09 21.76
C THR A 320 0.99 -2.72 22.97
N SER A 321 1.65 -3.87 22.79
CA SER A 321 2.36 -4.51 23.91
C SER A 321 3.64 -3.74 24.27
N GLN A 322 4.02 -3.74 25.56
CA GLN A 322 5.25 -3.08 26.00
C GLN A 322 6.52 -3.65 25.30
N GLY A 323 6.50 -4.93 24.90
CA GLY A 323 7.56 -5.55 24.10
C GLY A 323 7.61 -5.02 22.66
N GLU A 324 6.47 -4.78 22.02
CA GLU A 324 6.36 -4.17 20.69
C GLU A 324 6.85 -2.71 20.70
N ILE A 325 6.51 -1.95 21.74
CA ILE A 325 7.02 -0.57 21.97
C ILE A 325 8.55 -0.61 22.13
N THR A 326 9.07 -1.48 23.01
CA THR A 326 10.51 -1.60 23.30
C THR A 326 11.31 -2.00 22.05
N ARG A 327 10.77 -2.90 21.20
CA ARG A 327 11.36 -3.30 19.91
C ARG A 327 11.42 -2.15 18.88
N HIS A 328 10.77 -1.01 19.12
CA HIS A 328 10.75 0.16 18.23
C HIS A 328 11.31 1.44 18.86
N LEU A 329 11.91 1.34 20.05
CA LEU A 329 12.65 2.43 20.68
C LEU A 329 14.01 2.64 19.97
N PRO A 330 14.41 3.87 19.61
CA PRO A 330 15.75 4.14 19.13
C PRO A 330 16.77 3.91 20.28
N PRO A 331 17.99 3.41 19.98
CA PRO A 331 19.00 3.17 21.00
C PRO A 331 19.38 4.49 21.70
N PRO A 332 19.64 4.49 23.02
CA PRO A 332 20.00 5.70 23.76
C PRO A 332 21.27 6.31 23.17
N ARG A 333 21.19 7.59 22.81
CA ARG A 333 22.24 8.31 22.08
C ARG A 333 23.37 8.69 23.03
N ASP A 334 24.56 8.11 22.85
CA ASP A 334 25.76 8.44 23.62
C ASP A 334 25.99 9.97 23.69
N SER A 335 25.83 10.55 24.88
CA SER A 335 25.86 11.99 25.11
C SER A 335 27.26 12.62 25.00
N ASN A 336 28.28 11.83 24.64
CA ASN A 336 29.68 12.23 24.53
C ASN A 336 30.15 12.65 23.13
N ARG A 337 29.28 12.70 22.11
CA ARG A 337 29.64 13.10 20.73
C ARG A 337 29.11 14.48 20.29
N LYS A 338 29.36 15.53 21.08
CA LYS A 338 29.16 16.92 20.64
C LYS A 338 30.18 17.93 21.19
N ARG A 339 31.47 17.75 20.86
CA ARG A 339 32.50 18.81 20.97
C ARG A 339 33.67 18.64 19.98
N ALA A 340 33.33 18.70 18.70
CA ALA A 340 34.22 18.93 17.57
C ALA A 340 33.37 19.53 16.42
N ARG A 341 33.78 20.58 15.69
CA ARG A 341 34.96 21.45 15.86
C ARG A 341 34.73 22.75 15.07
N GLU A 342 34.74 23.89 15.74
CA GLU A 342 34.94 25.20 15.12
C GLU A 342 36.13 25.86 15.84
N ASP A 343 37.04 26.47 15.08
CA ASP A 343 38.28 27.04 15.61
C ASP A 343 38.10 28.55 15.88
N GLY A 344 38.36 29.00 17.12
CA GLY A 344 38.15 30.41 17.51
C GLY A 344 38.52 30.73 18.97
N GLU A 345 39.82 30.91 19.23
CA GLU A 345 40.48 31.63 20.35
C GLU A 345 40.03 31.42 21.83
N GLY A 346 41.02 31.20 22.72
CA GLY A 346 41.02 31.87 24.05
C GLY A 346 40.84 31.05 25.35
N GLY A 347 41.92 30.46 25.87
CA GLY A 347 42.29 30.65 27.30
C GLY A 347 41.94 29.61 28.39
N GLN A 348 42.96 28.82 28.78
CA GLN A 348 43.37 28.48 30.17
C GLN A 348 42.46 27.68 31.17
N LYS A 349 42.93 26.46 31.52
CA LYS A 349 43.36 25.97 32.88
C LYS A 349 42.39 26.14 34.09
N LYS A 350 42.01 25.13 34.91
CA LYS A 350 42.73 24.09 35.74
C LYS A 350 41.69 23.05 36.28
N SER A 351 41.98 22.03 37.13
CA SER A 351 42.92 20.87 37.06
C SER A 351 42.95 20.05 38.37
N ARG A 352 43.06 18.69 38.31
CA ARG A 352 43.64 17.77 39.33
C ARG A 352 42.85 17.52 40.66
N THR A 353 43.00 16.41 41.44
CA THR A 353 43.83 15.17 41.38
C THR A 353 43.15 13.98 42.11
N ASP A 354 43.73 12.79 41.99
CA ASP A 354 43.30 11.45 42.47
C ASP A 354 43.75 11.01 43.89
N ILE A 355 42.95 10.11 44.49
CA ILE A 355 43.22 8.80 45.18
C ILE A 355 44.52 8.64 46.03
N PRO A 356 44.44 8.07 47.26
CA PRO A 356 44.84 6.66 47.48
C PRO A 356 43.91 5.83 48.41
N LEU A 357 43.93 4.50 48.22
CA LEU A 357 43.26 3.45 49.03
C LEU A 357 44.19 2.97 50.20
N PRO A 358 43.72 2.13 51.14
CA PRO A 358 43.83 0.67 50.94
C PRO A 358 42.65 -0.19 51.45
N ASP A 359 42.73 -1.48 51.14
CA ASP A 359 41.80 -2.60 51.37
C ASP A 359 41.89 -3.13 52.85
N ASP A 360 41.17 -4.16 53.34
CA ASP A 360 40.44 -5.29 52.71
C ASP A 360 39.37 -5.89 53.68
N ASP A 361 38.60 -6.89 53.21
CA ASP A 361 37.74 -7.85 53.97
C ASP A 361 36.52 -7.34 54.83
N ASP A 362 35.30 -7.90 54.77
CA ASP A 362 34.70 -8.82 53.77
C ASP A 362 33.13 -8.83 53.83
N ASP A 363 32.52 -9.29 52.74
CA ASP A 363 31.15 -9.78 52.49
C ASP A 363 29.88 -8.85 52.54
N LYS A 364 28.78 -9.33 51.92
CA LYS A 364 27.69 -8.50 51.33
C LYS A 364 26.28 -8.75 51.90
N ASP A 365 25.46 -7.69 51.96
CA ASP A 365 24.22 -7.56 51.16
C ASP A 365 23.50 -6.21 51.42
N THR A 366 23.26 -5.41 50.37
CA THR A 366 22.70 -4.05 50.53
C THR A 366 21.69 -3.67 49.43
N MET A 367 20.43 -3.45 49.83
CA MET A 367 19.44 -2.63 49.10
C MET A 367 19.26 -1.28 49.80
N GLN A 368 18.58 -0.31 49.14
CA GLN A 368 18.34 1.12 49.50
C GLN A 368 19.36 2.10 48.87
N LEU A 369 19.05 3.37 48.57
CA LEU A 369 17.79 4.12 48.35
C LEU A 369 18.16 5.38 47.50
N PRO A 370 17.28 5.95 46.65
CA PRO A 370 17.63 7.10 45.81
C PRO A 370 17.56 8.45 46.56
N THR A 371 18.49 9.36 46.24
CA THR A 371 18.54 10.74 46.79
C THR A 371 18.32 11.78 45.68
N ILE A 372 17.69 12.90 46.03
CA ILE A 372 17.14 13.91 45.09
C ILE A 372 18.21 14.92 44.61
N PRO A 373 18.32 15.18 43.29
CA PRO A 373 18.89 16.41 42.73
C PRO A 373 17.80 17.47 42.48
N ALA A 374 18.11 18.75 42.69
CA ALA A 374 17.19 19.87 42.46
C ALA A 374 17.11 20.28 40.97
N PRO A 375 15.98 20.86 40.49
CA PRO A 375 15.76 21.12 39.07
C PRO A 375 16.42 22.42 38.56
N ALA A 376 16.77 22.42 37.27
CA ALA A 376 16.99 23.63 36.48
C ALA A 376 15.65 24.10 35.86
N PRO A 377 15.47 25.41 35.56
CA PRO A 377 14.17 25.93 35.12
C PRO A 377 13.81 25.48 33.69
N SER A 378 12.66 24.83 33.55
CA SER A 378 12.03 24.53 32.28
C SER A 378 10.95 25.56 31.94
N THR A 379 10.76 25.85 30.66
CA THR A 379 9.62 26.63 30.16
C THR A 379 8.38 25.74 30.10
N GLN A 380 7.70 25.55 31.23
CA GLN A 380 6.47 24.75 31.31
C GLN A 380 5.34 25.38 30.48
N SER A 381 4.50 24.55 29.85
CA SER A 381 3.30 25.04 29.15
C SER A 381 2.12 25.24 30.10
N ALA A 382 1.12 26.02 29.68
CA ALA A 382 -0.10 26.26 30.47
C ALA A 382 -0.88 24.97 30.80
N THR A 383 -0.84 23.97 29.92
CA THR A 383 -1.42 22.64 30.17
C THR A 383 -0.60 21.83 31.17
N ASP A 384 0.74 21.93 31.15
CA ASP A 384 1.59 21.26 32.15
C ASP A 384 1.42 21.87 33.55
N ILE A 385 1.38 23.21 33.66
CA ILE A 385 1.10 23.93 34.93
C ILE A 385 -0.26 23.50 35.51
N THR A 386 -1.26 23.33 34.64
CA THR A 386 -2.60 22.87 35.04
C THR A 386 -2.60 21.38 35.38
N ALA A 387 -1.77 20.55 34.74
CA ALA A 387 -1.63 19.13 35.05
C ALA A 387 -0.93 18.89 36.39
N ASP A 388 0.12 19.65 36.70
CA ASP A 388 0.81 19.62 37.99
C ASP A 388 -0.11 20.07 39.14
N PHE A 389 -1.06 20.97 38.89
CA PHE A 389 -2.12 21.33 39.84
C PHE A 389 -3.19 20.24 40.03
N VAL A 390 -3.64 19.59 38.94
CA VAL A 390 -4.66 18.52 39.02
C VAL A 390 -4.10 17.24 39.66
N ARG A 391 -2.84 16.89 39.39
CA ARG A 391 -2.20 15.64 39.86
C ARG A 391 -2.36 15.35 41.37
N PRO A 392 -2.05 16.26 42.31
CA PRO A 392 -2.23 16.00 43.75
C PRO A 392 -3.70 15.92 44.18
N LEU A 393 -4.64 16.41 43.37
CA LEU A 393 -6.08 16.36 43.66
C LEU A 393 -6.70 15.01 43.28
N LEU A 394 -6.04 14.18 42.46
CA LEU A 394 -6.48 12.84 42.06
C LEU A 394 -6.27 11.77 43.15
N SER A 395 -6.66 12.07 44.40
CA SER A 395 -6.69 11.06 45.47
C SER A 395 -7.84 10.07 45.23
N PRO A 396 -7.75 8.81 45.72
CA PRO A 396 -8.84 7.84 45.59
C PRO A 396 -10.17 8.33 46.16
N GLU A 397 -10.14 9.11 47.23
CA GLU A 397 -11.31 9.70 47.89
C GLU A 397 -11.92 10.84 47.04
N ASN A 398 -11.10 11.73 46.48
CA ASN A 398 -11.57 12.78 45.59
C ASN A 398 -12.12 12.21 44.27
N VAL A 399 -11.47 11.20 43.70
CA VAL A 399 -11.94 10.50 42.49
C VAL A 399 -13.24 9.76 42.77
N ALA A 400 -13.37 9.07 43.91
CA ALA A 400 -14.64 8.44 44.31
C ALA A 400 -15.76 9.47 44.46
N ASN A 401 -15.51 10.60 45.12
CA ASN A 401 -16.48 11.69 45.26
C ASN A 401 -16.85 12.32 43.90
N LEU A 402 -15.87 12.53 43.00
CA LEU A 402 -16.11 13.04 41.64
C LEU A 402 -16.98 12.05 40.83
N VAL A 403 -16.70 10.75 40.93
CA VAL A 403 -17.51 9.71 40.29
C VAL A 403 -18.92 9.70 40.86
N LEU A 404 -19.10 9.70 42.19
CA LEU A 404 -20.41 9.74 42.84
C LEU A 404 -21.24 10.98 42.45
N ILE A 405 -20.61 12.15 42.30
CA ILE A 405 -21.27 13.36 41.79
C ILE A 405 -21.66 13.18 40.31
N SER A 406 -20.76 12.63 39.48
CA SER A 406 -21.02 12.38 38.06
C SER A 406 -22.10 11.31 37.81
N MET A 407 -22.31 10.37 38.72
CA MET A 407 -23.34 9.31 38.58
C MET A 407 -24.76 9.88 38.45
N VAL A 408 -25.02 11.08 38.99
CA VAL A 408 -26.30 11.81 38.83
C VAL A 408 -26.51 12.33 37.40
N TYR A 409 -25.44 12.42 36.60
CA TYR A 409 -25.42 12.86 35.20
C TYR A 409 -25.19 11.71 34.20
N LEU A 410 -25.00 10.48 34.67
CA LEU A 410 -24.91 9.30 33.80
C LEU A 410 -26.32 8.83 33.40
N PRO A 411 -26.51 8.35 32.15
CA PRO A 411 -27.79 7.78 31.74
C PRO A 411 -28.06 6.43 32.42
N ASP A 412 -29.33 6.15 32.74
CA ASP A 412 -29.78 4.91 33.42
C ASP A 412 -29.45 3.60 32.67
N SER A 413 -29.02 3.70 31.40
CA SER A 413 -28.54 2.57 30.60
C SER A 413 -27.20 2.90 29.94
N MET A 414 -26.29 1.92 29.95
CA MET A 414 -24.93 2.09 29.43
C MET A 414 -24.95 2.42 27.92
N PRO A 415 -24.34 3.53 27.47
CA PRO A 415 -24.31 3.86 26.05
C PRO A 415 -23.58 2.81 25.21
N ALA A 416 -24.20 2.41 24.09
CA ALA A 416 -23.65 1.42 23.15
C ALA A 416 -22.38 1.91 22.41
N SER A 417 -22.00 3.17 22.58
CA SER A 417 -20.67 3.73 22.25
C SER A 417 -19.66 3.32 23.32
N PHE A 418 -19.87 3.75 24.57
CA PHE A 418 -19.02 3.46 25.74
C PHE A 418 -18.78 1.96 25.93
N GLN A 419 -19.83 1.13 25.85
CA GLN A 419 -19.72 -0.33 25.94
C GLN A 419 -18.80 -0.94 24.87
N SER A 420 -18.62 -0.27 23.72
CA SER A 420 -17.72 -0.69 22.64
C SER A 420 -16.36 0.01 22.61
N THR A 421 -16.11 0.95 23.52
CA THR A 421 -14.80 1.63 23.68
C THR A 421 -14.14 1.35 25.04
N TYR A 422 -14.85 0.72 25.98
CA TYR A 422 -14.32 0.34 27.28
C TYR A 422 -13.31 -0.82 27.17
N THR A 423 -12.04 -0.52 27.42
CA THR A 423 -10.96 -1.51 27.56
C THR A 423 -10.62 -1.66 29.06
N PRO A 424 -10.68 -2.86 29.66
CA PRO A 424 -10.30 -3.05 31.05
C PRO A 424 -8.81 -2.75 31.28
N VAL A 425 -8.50 -1.88 32.23
CA VAL A 425 -7.11 -1.56 32.61
C VAL A 425 -6.62 -2.60 33.62
N GLU A 426 -5.82 -3.57 33.18
CA GLU A 426 -5.35 -4.70 34.01
C GLU A 426 -4.52 -4.29 35.25
N SER A 427 -3.98 -3.07 35.26
CA SER A 427 -3.17 -2.51 36.35
C SER A 427 -3.44 -1.02 36.55
N ALA A 428 -4.65 -0.68 36.99
CA ALA A 428 -5.05 0.70 37.28
C ALA A 428 -4.42 1.24 38.58
N GLY A 429 -4.05 2.53 38.59
CA GLY A 429 -3.57 3.25 39.77
C GLY A 429 -2.05 3.52 39.82
N THR A 430 -1.33 3.29 38.72
CA THR A 430 0.10 3.65 38.64
C THR A 430 0.32 5.17 38.56
N ASP A 431 1.41 5.69 39.12
CA ASP A 431 1.70 7.14 39.09
C ASP A 431 1.88 7.70 37.67
N SER A 432 2.24 6.87 36.70
CA SER A 432 2.22 7.20 35.27
C SER A 432 0.80 7.40 34.73
N GLN A 433 -0.16 6.53 35.08
CA GLN A 433 -1.57 6.72 34.73
C GLN A 433 -2.17 7.94 35.44
N ILE A 434 -1.84 8.18 36.72
CA ILE A 434 -2.30 9.37 37.45
C ILE A 434 -1.77 10.65 36.79
N ARG A 435 -0.50 10.68 36.38
CA ARG A 435 0.07 11.78 35.59
C ARG A 435 -0.60 11.96 34.22
N HIS A 436 -0.92 10.87 33.52
CA HIS A 436 -1.63 10.96 32.24
C HIS A 436 -3.06 11.47 32.39
N LEU A 437 -3.82 10.95 33.37
CA LEU A 437 -5.18 11.41 33.69
C LEU A 437 -5.19 12.89 34.10
N ALA A 438 -4.23 13.33 34.91
CA ALA A 438 -4.06 14.75 35.25
C ALA A 438 -3.82 15.62 34.00
N ARG A 439 -3.03 15.14 33.03
CA ARG A 439 -2.77 15.86 31.77
C ARG A 439 -3.99 15.89 30.85
N LEU A 440 -4.75 14.79 30.74
CA LEU A 440 -6.01 14.75 29.99
C LEU A 440 -7.04 15.75 30.58
N MET A 441 -7.23 15.72 31.89
CA MET A 441 -8.11 16.67 32.58
C MET A 441 -7.62 18.11 32.43
N ALA A 442 -6.32 18.38 32.56
CA ALA A 442 -5.73 19.70 32.37
C ALA A 442 -5.89 20.24 30.93
N THR A 443 -5.77 19.39 29.91
CA THR A 443 -6.05 19.78 28.52
C THR A 443 -7.52 20.15 28.33
N GLN A 444 -8.46 19.37 28.87
CA GLN A 444 -9.89 19.67 28.78
C GLN A 444 -10.28 20.93 29.59
N MET A 445 -9.73 21.11 30.79
CA MET A 445 -9.89 22.34 31.58
C MET A 445 -9.31 23.56 30.85
N SER A 446 -8.11 23.44 30.28
CA SER A 446 -7.47 24.52 29.51
C SER A 446 -8.28 24.90 28.27
N ALA A 447 -8.84 23.92 27.56
CA ALA A 447 -9.73 24.15 26.43
C ALA A 447 -11.05 24.82 26.83
N ALA A 448 -11.56 24.53 28.03
CA ALA A 448 -12.69 25.24 28.65
C ALA A 448 -12.33 26.62 29.23
N GLY A 449 -11.06 27.03 29.18
CA GLY A 449 -10.57 28.32 29.71
C GLY A 449 -10.38 28.37 31.23
N ILE A 450 -10.29 27.20 31.88
CA ILE A 450 -10.28 26.99 33.34
C ILE A 450 -8.92 26.42 33.79
N GLY A 451 -8.42 26.88 34.94
CA GLY A 451 -7.23 26.32 35.61
C GLY A 451 -6.02 27.27 35.64
N PRO A 452 -5.08 27.06 36.57
CA PRO A 452 -4.06 28.06 36.91
C PRO A 452 -3.09 28.39 35.77
N GLY A 453 -2.84 27.49 34.82
CA GLY A 453 -2.04 27.81 33.64
C GLY A 453 -2.75 28.77 32.66
N VAL A 454 -4.09 28.77 32.64
CA VAL A 454 -4.90 29.72 31.85
C VAL A 454 -4.97 31.09 32.52
N GLU A 455 -4.84 31.14 33.85
CA GLU A 455 -4.79 32.39 34.62
C GLU A 455 -3.40 33.04 34.48
N GLN A 456 -2.32 32.28 34.68
CA GLN A 456 -0.94 32.77 34.52
C GLN A 456 -0.58 33.20 33.08
N SER A 457 -1.32 32.73 32.07
CA SER A 457 -1.19 33.20 30.68
C SER A 457 -2.07 34.41 30.33
N LYS A 458 -3.00 34.81 31.22
CA LYS A 458 -3.75 36.08 31.14
C LYS A 458 -3.03 37.22 31.89
N ASP A 459 -2.28 36.89 32.94
CA ASP A 459 -1.51 37.87 33.75
C ASP A 459 -0.18 38.32 33.09
N ILE A 460 0.06 38.00 31.82
CA ILE A 460 1.14 38.59 31.03
C ILE A 460 0.65 39.96 30.50
N PRO A 461 1.27 41.09 30.86
CA PRO A 461 0.82 42.40 30.39
C PRO A 461 0.98 42.55 28.88
N VAL A 462 -0.14 42.57 28.16
CA VAL A 462 -0.19 42.95 26.75
C VAL A 462 -0.37 44.47 26.67
N ASP A 463 0.75 45.20 26.78
CA ASP A 463 0.76 46.62 26.40
C ASP A 463 0.55 46.74 24.88
N VAL A 464 -0.28 47.71 24.48
CA VAL A 464 -0.74 47.87 23.10
C VAL A 464 0.41 48.35 22.20
N VAL A 465 0.60 47.67 21.08
CA VAL A 465 1.47 48.13 19.99
C VAL A 465 0.62 48.33 18.73
N GLU A 466 0.14 49.56 18.56
CA GLU A 466 -0.19 50.09 17.23
C GLU A 466 1.12 50.37 16.47
N GLU A 467 1.05 50.44 15.14
CA GLU A 467 2.21 50.63 14.27
C GLU A 467 2.76 52.07 14.36
N GLU A 468 4.10 52.26 14.43
CA GLU A 468 4.76 53.28 13.60
C GLU A 468 6.30 53.17 13.46
N ASN A 469 6.85 54.00 12.57
CA ASN A 469 8.14 53.92 11.88
C ASN A 469 9.45 53.99 12.70
N ILE A 470 10.38 53.11 12.33
CA ILE A 470 11.76 53.38 11.83
C ILE A 470 12.54 54.64 12.35
N LYS A 471 13.72 54.37 12.97
CA LYS A 471 15.08 55.03 12.91
C LYS A 471 15.21 56.49 12.36
N PRO A 472 16.19 57.35 12.82
CA PRO A 472 17.58 56.96 13.17
C PRO A 472 18.37 57.85 14.20
N GLU A 473 19.70 57.63 14.28
CA GLU A 473 20.78 58.55 14.71
C GLU A 473 20.85 59.08 16.17
N GLY A 474 21.94 59.79 16.53
CA GLY A 474 21.95 60.67 17.73
C GLY A 474 23.07 60.55 18.80
N LEU A 475 24.33 60.32 18.40
CA LEU A 475 25.57 60.44 19.19
C LEU A 475 25.63 61.44 20.40
N VAL A 476 26.56 61.15 21.34
CA VAL A 476 27.41 62.10 22.15
C VAL A 476 27.09 62.42 23.65
N ILE A 477 27.93 61.83 24.53
CA ILE A 477 28.63 62.40 25.72
C ILE A 477 28.09 62.31 27.19
N LYS A 478 28.82 61.49 27.96
CA LYS A 478 29.30 61.61 29.37
C LYS A 478 28.37 62.08 30.51
N ARG A 479 28.35 61.26 31.57
CA ARG A 479 29.06 61.64 32.82
C ARG A 479 29.68 60.43 33.53
N ARG A 480 30.86 60.63 34.13
CA ARG A 480 31.52 59.66 35.04
C ARG A 480 31.01 59.86 36.46
N ILE A 481 30.89 58.78 37.23
CA ILE A 481 31.38 58.74 38.62
C ILE A 481 32.22 57.46 38.78
N SER A 482 33.33 57.55 39.50
CA SER A 482 34.18 56.40 39.86
C SER A 482 34.82 56.69 41.21
N ALA A 483 34.65 55.78 42.18
CA ALA A 483 35.11 55.86 43.56
C ALA A 483 35.32 54.39 44.05
N LEU A 484 36.46 53.90 44.56
CA LEU A 484 37.71 54.49 45.06
C LEU A 484 37.50 55.45 46.26
N THR A 485 38.09 55.25 47.45
CA THR A 485 38.97 54.18 48.01
C THR A 485 39.06 54.34 49.54
N LYS A 486 39.83 53.44 50.23
CA LYS A 486 40.28 53.48 51.66
C LYS A 486 39.21 53.05 52.68
N GLY A 487 39.49 52.28 53.73
CA GLY A 487 40.70 51.52 54.10
C GLY A 487 41.54 52.11 55.24
N GLN A 488 42.06 51.25 56.12
CA GLN A 488 43.06 51.59 57.15
C GLN A 488 43.80 50.32 57.62
N ALA A 489 45.01 50.48 58.18
CA ALA A 489 45.86 49.41 58.68
C ALA A 489 46.51 49.80 60.02
N ILE A 490 46.82 48.79 60.85
CA ILE A 490 47.66 48.78 62.07
C ILE A 490 47.91 47.26 62.32
N SER A 491 49.15 46.76 62.24
CA SER A 491 50.16 46.64 63.32
C SER A 491 49.63 45.82 64.51
N VAL A 492 50.31 44.77 65.01
CA VAL A 492 51.62 44.83 65.70
C VAL A 492 52.36 43.47 65.70
N LEU A 493 53.70 43.56 65.60
CA LEU A 493 54.84 42.64 65.87
C LEU A 493 54.63 41.16 66.33
N GLY A 494 55.57 40.28 65.91
CA GLY A 494 55.82 38.96 66.53
C GLY A 494 56.33 37.86 65.57
N CYS A 495 57.28 38.08 64.66
CA CYS A 495 58.74 38.15 64.90
C CYS A 495 59.39 36.89 65.55
N GLN A 496 59.82 35.91 64.73
CA GLN A 496 61.24 35.50 64.59
C GLN A 496 61.44 34.45 63.47
N SER A 497 62.33 34.80 62.53
CA SER A 497 63.38 34.00 61.88
C SER A 497 63.07 32.62 61.24
N GLU A 498 63.48 32.27 60.00
CA GLU A 498 64.23 32.94 58.90
C GLU A 498 64.16 32.01 57.63
N LYS A 499 64.69 32.24 56.40
CA LYS A 499 65.71 33.20 55.90
C LYS A 499 65.51 33.66 54.42
N THR A 500 66.49 33.39 53.55
CA THR A 500 66.77 33.77 52.13
C THR A 500 66.09 32.84 51.09
N LYS A 501 65.84 33.18 49.81
CA LYS A 501 66.56 33.90 48.70
C LYS A 501 67.50 33.02 47.85
N GLU A 502 67.90 33.55 46.68
CA GLU A 502 68.59 32.91 45.53
C GLU A 502 67.71 31.87 44.77
N GLU A 503 67.61 31.79 43.44
CA GLU A 503 68.25 32.47 42.28
C GLU A 503 69.75 32.22 42.03
N GLU A 504 70.05 31.56 40.91
CA GLU A 504 71.34 31.43 40.18
C GLU A 504 72.45 30.48 40.73
N GLU A 505 73.29 29.99 39.79
CA GLU A 505 74.63 29.32 39.89
C GLU A 505 74.80 28.07 40.81
N GLU A 506 75.54 26.98 40.53
CA GLU A 506 76.73 26.57 39.73
C GLU A 506 78.01 26.23 40.57
N GLU A 507 78.88 25.39 39.98
CA GLU A 507 80.26 24.98 40.35
C GLU A 507 80.60 23.91 41.45
N ASP A 508 81.59 23.09 41.06
CA ASP A 508 82.60 22.23 41.72
C ASP A 508 82.51 21.69 43.17
N ASP A 509 82.64 20.34 43.30
CA ASP A 509 83.95 19.68 43.58
C ASP A 509 83.92 18.18 43.13
N ALA A 510 85.04 17.47 43.25
CA ALA A 510 85.28 16.10 42.79
C ALA A 510 85.49 15.10 43.97
N PRO A 511 85.82 13.79 43.78
CA PRO A 511 85.87 12.99 42.54
C PRO A 511 85.14 11.62 42.61
N LEU A 512 84.76 11.03 41.46
CA LEU A 512 84.98 9.59 41.08
C LEU A 512 84.28 9.20 39.74
N ALA A 513 85.06 9.29 38.66
CA ALA A 513 84.93 8.72 37.30
C ALA A 513 83.81 7.70 36.93
N LYS A 514 83.24 7.66 35.70
CA LYS A 514 83.45 8.44 34.44
C LYS A 514 82.33 8.17 33.38
N LYS A 515 81.74 9.24 32.80
CA LYS A 515 81.22 9.50 31.40
C LYS A 515 80.60 8.38 30.51
N ARG A 516 79.71 8.64 29.51
CA ARG A 516 78.65 9.65 29.14
C ARG A 516 77.99 9.18 27.78
N PRO A 517 76.88 9.78 27.27
CA PRO A 517 76.06 9.23 26.14
C PRO A 517 76.36 9.75 24.70
N GLU A 518 75.47 9.39 23.75
CA GLU A 518 75.40 9.64 22.28
C GLU A 518 75.16 11.14 21.87
N PRO A 519 74.95 11.56 20.58
CA PRO A 519 74.99 10.87 19.26
C PRO A 519 75.67 11.63 18.04
N ILE A 520 75.74 10.97 16.86
CA ILE A 520 75.75 11.47 15.44
C ILE A 520 76.83 12.49 14.92
N LEU A 521 77.73 11.99 14.02
CA LEU A 521 78.37 12.59 12.80
C LEU A 521 79.17 13.95 12.85
N PRO A 522 80.06 14.27 11.86
CA PRO A 522 80.92 13.47 10.96
C PRO A 522 82.41 13.97 10.79
N ALA A 523 83.18 13.26 9.93
CA ALA A 523 84.27 13.74 9.03
C ALA A 523 85.79 13.66 9.37
N THR A 524 86.55 13.30 8.32
CA THR A 524 87.99 13.57 7.99
C THR A 524 89.18 13.03 8.80
N GLN A 525 89.83 11.99 8.22
CA GLN A 525 91.28 11.78 7.96
C GLN A 525 92.38 12.19 8.98
N ILE A 526 93.31 11.24 9.28
CA ILE A 526 94.76 11.27 8.90
C ILE A 526 95.45 9.93 9.31
N ARG A 527 96.63 9.61 8.73
CA ARG A 527 97.49 8.41 8.96
C ARG A 527 98.80 8.82 9.70
N PRO A 528 99.77 7.93 10.07
CA PRO A 528 99.82 6.44 10.07
C PRO A 528 99.99 5.91 11.55
N SER A 529 100.81 4.97 12.06
CA SER A 529 101.95 4.12 11.59
C SER A 529 102.20 2.86 12.46
N GLY A 530 102.05 1.65 11.88
CA GLY A 530 102.80 0.42 12.29
C GLY A 530 102.56 -0.20 13.69
N VAL A 531 103.03 -1.42 14.01
CA VAL A 531 103.63 -2.51 13.20
C VAL A 531 103.23 -3.87 13.80
N GLY A 532 102.76 -4.81 12.96
CA GLY A 532 102.76 -6.25 13.25
C GLY A 532 101.68 -6.80 14.22
N GLY A 533 101.17 -8.01 14.04
CA GLY A 533 101.34 -8.90 12.89
C GLY A 533 101.00 -10.37 13.15
N ARG A 534 99.87 -10.85 12.63
CA ARG A 534 99.60 -12.26 12.27
C ARG A 534 98.27 -12.37 11.52
N LYS A 535 98.27 -12.94 10.30
CA LYS A 535 97.05 -13.19 9.52
C LYS A 535 96.28 -14.37 10.13
N LYS A 536 95.25 -14.12 10.93
CA LYS A 536 94.15 -15.08 11.08
C LYS A 536 93.33 -15.11 9.78
N VAL A 537 92.71 -16.24 9.49
CA VAL A 537 91.81 -16.41 8.34
C VAL A 537 90.59 -15.51 8.52
N PHE A 538 90.29 -14.66 7.53
CA PHE A 538 89.21 -13.67 7.61
C PHE A 538 87.84 -14.35 7.53
N ARG A 539 87.29 -14.71 8.69
CA ARG A 539 85.93 -15.27 8.81
C ARG A 539 84.93 -14.13 8.95
N LEU A 540 84.09 -13.95 7.94
CA LEU A 540 83.12 -12.83 7.87
C LEU A 540 82.24 -12.73 9.13
N LYS A 541 81.83 -13.89 9.68
CA LYS A 541 81.05 -14.01 10.94
C LYS A 541 81.71 -13.42 12.19
N GLU A 542 83.01 -13.13 12.17
CA GLU A 542 83.76 -12.56 13.31
C GLU A 542 83.84 -11.02 13.24
N VAL A 543 83.27 -10.39 12.20
CA VAL A 543 83.34 -8.93 11.95
C VAL A 543 81.96 -8.30 11.66
N THR A 544 80.93 -9.12 11.39
CA THR A 544 79.54 -8.66 11.21
C THR A 544 78.71 -8.98 12.44
N GLU A 545 78.12 -7.96 13.08
CA GLU A 545 77.04 -8.18 14.04
C GLU A 545 75.85 -8.85 13.34
N PRO A 546 75.16 -9.82 13.98
CA PRO A 546 73.94 -10.38 13.45
C PRO A 546 72.85 -9.30 13.46
N LEU A 547 72.23 -9.06 12.28
CA LEU A 547 71.08 -8.16 12.15
C LEU A 547 69.97 -8.59 13.13
N THR A 548 69.34 -7.63 13.81
CA THR A 548 68.20 -7.92 14.69
C THR A 548 67.01 -8.42 13.88
N ASP A 549 66.13 -9.24 14.47
CA ASP A 549 64.96 -9.76 13.75
C ASP A 549 64.07 -8.65 13.14
N VAL A 550 64.00 -7.48 13.78
CA VAL A 550 63.30 -6.31 13.26
C VAL A 550 63.98 -5.78 11.99
N GLN A 551 65.31 -5.69 11.97
CA GLN A 551 66.07 -5.31 10.77
C GLN A 551 65.97 -6.38 9.67
N ILE A 552 66.06 -7.68 10.00
CA ILE A 552 65.87 -8.78 9.04
C ILE A 552 64.47 -8.72 8.43
N LYS A 553 63.42 -8.53 9.23
CA LYS A 553 62.04 -8.42 8.77
C LYS A 553 61.85 -7.19 7.87
N SER A 554 62.40 -6.03 8.27
CA SER A 554 62.38 -4.81 7.46
C SER A 554 63.11 -4.96 6.12
N LEU A 555 64.28 -5.63 6.11
CA LEU A 555 65.06 -5.86 4.89
C LEU A 555 64.40 -6.88 3.95
N LYS A 556 63.82 -7.97 4.47
CA LYS A 556 62.99 -8.93 3.72
C LYS A 556 61.80 -8.21 3.07
N LEU A 557 61.03 -7.44 3.85
CA LEU A 557 59.87 -6.68 3.37
C LEU A 557 60.25 -5.63 2.32
N GLY A 558 61.32 -4.88 2.56
CA GLY A 558 61.87 -3.92 1.61
C GLY A 558 62.39 -4.54 0.31
N ALA A 559 62.87 -5.79 0.34
CA ALA A 559 63.22 -6.53 -0.87
C ALA A 559 61.99 -6.88 -1.70
N VAL A 560 60.91 -7.39 -1.08
CA VAL A 560 59.68 -7.71 -1.82
C VAL A 560 59.03 -6.45 -2.39
N ARG A 561 58.94 -5.35 -1.62
CA ARG A 561 58.43 -4.05 -2.13
C ARG A 561 59.19 -3.58 -3.38
N ARG A 562 60.52 -3.75 -3.45
CA ARG A 562 61.31 -3.42 -4.66
C ARG A 562 60.93 -4.32 -5.86
N ILE A 563 60.71 -5.62 -5.65
CA ILE A 563 60.31 -6.56 -6.71
C ILE A 563 58.87 -6.26 -7.20
N LEU A 564 57.97 -5.86 -6.29
CA LEU A 564 56.63 -5.39 -6.64
C LEU A 564 56.68 -4.09 -7.47
N GLN A 565 57.47 -3.09 -7.05
CA GLN A 565 57.62 -1.83 -7.77
C GLN A 565 58.34 -1.95 -9.13
N ALA A 566 59.19 -2.97 -9.32
CA ALA A 566 59.93 -3.22 -10.57
C ALA A 566 59.06 -3.71 -11.76
N GLU A 567 57.73 -3.67 -11.65
CA GLU A 567 56.79 -4.16 -12.66
C GLU A 567 57.04 -3.59 -14.07
N ARG A 568 57.10 -2.27 -14.21
CA ARG A 568 57.25 -1.60 -15.51
C ARG A 568 58.62 -1.86 -16.12
N SER A 569 59.69 -1.81 -15.32
CA SER A 569 61.07 -2.02 -15.79
C SER A 569 61.36 -3.49 -16.16
N VAL A 570 60.75 -4.45 -15.48
CA VAL A 570 60.80 -5.88 -15.85
C VAL A 570 59.89 -6.19 -17.05
N GLY A 571 58.79 -5.46 -17.21
CA GLY A 571 57.96 -5.50 -18.42
C GLY A 571 58.76 -5.15 -19.68
N SER A 572 59.53 -4.07 -19.64
CA SER A 572 60.39 -3.64 -20.75
C SER A 572 61.52 -4.61 -21.13
N SER A 573 61.88 -5.56 -20.25
CA SER A 573 62.88 -6.61 -20.53
C SER A 573 62.26 -7.97 -20.86
N GLY A 574 60.93 -8.07 -20.95
CA GLY A 574 60.20 -9.32 -21.25
C GLY A 574 60.18 -10.35 -20.11
N ALA A 575 60.83 -10.08 -18.97
CA ALA A 575 60.98 -11.05 -17.88
C ALA A 575 59.80 -11.08 -16.88
N SER A 576 58.63 -10.52 -17.24
CA SER A 576 57.43 -10.42 -16.39
C SER A 576 57.00 -11.76 -15.78
N GLN A 577 56.98 -12.84 -16.56
CA GLN A 577 56.62 -14.18 -16.06
C GLN A 577 57.59 -14.70 -15.00
N MET A 578 58.87 -14.32 -15.07
CA MET A 578 59.86 -14.68 -14.05
C MET A 578 59.69 -13.85 -12.78
N ARG A 579 59.34 -12.56 -12.88
CA ARG A 579 58.92 -11.74 -11.72
C ARG A 579 57.70 -12.36 -11.02
N VAL A 580 56.68 -12.79 -11.78
CA VAL A 580 55.49 -13.45 -11.22
C VAL A 580 55.86 -14.74 -10.47
N LYS A 581 56.63 -15.64 -11.09
CA LYS A 581 57.08 -16.90 -10.45
C LYS A 581 57.95 -16.68 -9.22
N VAL A 582 58.82 -15.66 -9.24
CA VAL A 582 59.65 -15.27 -8.09
C VAL A 582 58.79 -14.70 -6.96
N LEU A 583 57.83 -13.82 -7.26
CA LEU A 583 56.92 -13.28 -6.25
C LEU A 583 56.06 -14.38 -5.62
N ALA A 584 55.35 -15.18 -6.42
CA ALA A 584 54.48 -16.25 -5.93
C ALA A 584 55.19 -17.19 -4.93
N ARG A 585 56.45 -17.56 -5.22
CA ARG A 585 57.26 -18.42 -4.34
C ARG A 585 57.93 -17.69 -3.17
N LEU A 586 58.16 -16.38 -3.26
CA LEU A 586 58.63 -15.58 -2.13
C LEU A 586 57.53 -15.34 -1.09
N VAL A 587 56.25 -15.31 -1.49
CA VAL A 587 55.16 -15.10 -0.52
C VAL A 587 54.98 -16.30 0.40
N THR A 588 55.08 -17.52 -0.11
CA THR A 588 54.91 -18.74 0.71
C THR A 588 56.14 -19.05 1.56
N GLN A 589 57.35 -18.72 1.09
CA GLN A 589 58.62 -19.05 1.77
C GLN A 589 59.13 -17.99 2.78
N LEU A 590 58.29 -17.06 3.25
CA LEU A 590 58.70 -15.99 4.18
C LEU A 590 57.76 -15.85 5.38
N ASP A 591 58.32 -15.95 6.59
CA ASP A 591 57.66 -15.87 7.91
C ASP A 591 57.20 -14.44 8.30
N ILE A 592 56.70 -13.68 7.33
CA ILE A 592 56.35 -12.26 7.42
C ILE A 592 55.02 -12.06 6.68
N SER A 593 54.22 -11.09 7.09
CA SER A 593 52.95 -10.68 6.46
C SER A 593 53.09 -10.07 5.04
N VAL A 594 54.03 -10.56 4.23
CA VAL A 594 54.21 -10.27 2.80
C VAL A 594 52.93 -10.54 2.02
N LYS A 595 52.12 -11.52 2.45
CA LYS A 595 50.77 -11.81 1.93
C LYS A 595 49.92 -10.53 1.78
N ALA A 596 49.96 -9.61 2.77
CA ALA A 596 49.19 -8.37 2.74
C ALA A 596 49.70 -7.35 1.71
N GLU A 597 51.02 -7.26 1.49
CA GLU A 597 51.63 -6.36 0.49
C GLU A 597 51.41 -6.87 -0.96
N VAL A 598 51.38 -8.19 -1.14
CA VAL A 598 51.10 -8.78 -2.46
C VAL A 598 49.60 -8.74 -2.76
N LEU A 599 48.75 -8.96 -1.76
CA LEU A 599 47.30 -8.74 -1.88
C LEU A 599 46.99 -7.28 -2.21
N SER A 600 47.55 -6.31 -1.49
CA SER A 600 47.31 -4.89 -1.80
C SER A 600 47.85 -4.51 -3.19
N HIS A 601 49.02 -5.03 -3.60
CA HIS A 601 49.56 -4.81 -4.94
C HIS A 601 48.64 -5.39 -6.04
N PHE A 602 48.08 -6.59 -5.84
CA PHE A 602 47.08 -7.16 -6.75
C PHE A 602 45.81 -6.30 -6.78
N LEU A 603 45.20 -6.01 -5.62
CA LEU A 603 43.92 -5.29 -5.52
C LEU A 603 43.97 -3.86 -6.07
N ASN A 604 45.15 -3.25 -6.19
CA ASN A 604 45.34 -1.96 -6.88
C ASN A 604 45.05 -2.04 -8.40
N ASP A 605 45.43 -3.14 -9.07
CA ASP A 605 45.15 -3.37 -10.49
C ASP A 605 44.93 -4.88 -10.74
N PRO A 606 43.74 -5.41 -10.40
CA PRO A 606 43.48 -6.84 -10.48
C PRO A 606 43.33 -7.34 -11.91
N ARG A 607 43.12 -6.44 -12.89
CA ARG A 607 42.96 -6.79 -14.31
C ARG A 607 44.32 -7.06 -14.96
N MET A 608 45.34 -6.23 -14.69
CA MET A 608 46.70 -6.46 -15.23
C MET A 608 47.53 -7.42 -14.39
N ARG A 609 47.13 -7.72 -13.14
CA ARG A 609 47.89 -8.56 -12.19
C ARG A 609 47.24 -9.91 -11.88
N LEU A 610 46.22 -10.35 -12.63
CA LEU A 610 45.54 -11.63 -12.44
C LEU A 610 46.52 -12.83 -12.43
N ASP A 611 47.48 -12.87 -13.36
CA ASP A 611 48.52 -13.89 -13.43
C ASP A 611 49.31 -14.06 -12.12
N LEU A 612 49.50 -12.96 -11.37
CA LEU A 612 50.21 -12.99 -10.08
C LEU A 612 49.33 -13.61 -8.97
N ALA A 613 48.06 -13.26 -8.92
CA ALA A 613 47.11 -13.85 -7.97
C ALA A 613 46.92 -15.36 -8.22
N LEU A 614 46.76 -15.76 -9.49
CA LEU A 614 46.62 -17.17 -9.87
C LEU A 614 47.91 -17.98 -9.60
N ALA A 615 49.09 -17.43 -9.91
CA ALA A 615 50.36 -18.11 -9.64
C ALA A 615 50.65 -18.25 -8.14
N TRP A 616 50.29 -17.25 -7.33
CA TRP A 616 50.39 -17.32 -5.86
C TRP A 616 49.39 -18.33 -5.28
N LEU A 617 48.12 -18.28 -5.68
CA LEU A 617 47.08 -19.21 -5.26
C LEU A 617 47.44 -20.67 -5.60
N TYR A 618 48.03 -20.91 -6.79
CA TYR A 618 48.53 -22.22 -7.18
C TYR A 618 49.73 -22.69 -6.34
N GLN A 619 50.65 -21.78 -5.98
CA GLN A 619 51.79 -22.11 -5.12
C GLN A 619 51.36 -22.49 -3.69
N GLU A 620 50.43 -21.74 -3.09
CA GLU A 620 49.84 -22.09 -1.79
C GLU A 620 49.08 -23.43 -1.89
N TYR A 621 48.42 -23.73 -3.03
CA TYR A 621 47.76 -25.03 -3.25
C TYR A 621 48.75 -26.21 -3.35
N CYS A 622 49.94 -26.01 -3.93
CA CYS A 622 50.97 -27.05 -3.92
C CYS A 622 51.48 -27.35 -2.50
N GLU A 623 51.52 -26.36 -1.61
CA GLU A 623 51.93 -26.50 -0.21
C GLU A 623 50.79 -27.05 0.68
N TYR A 624 49.54 -26.72 0.35
CA TYR A 624 48.34 -27.41 0.83
C TYR A 624 48.42 -28.91 0.53
N GLN A 625 48.68 -29.31 -0.72
CA GLN A 625 48.81 -30.71 -1.12
C GLN A 625 49.99 -31.45 -0.44
N SER A 626 51.00 -30.72 0.06
CA SER A 626 52.09 -31.32 0.84
C SER A 626 51.77 -31.49 2.33
N GLY A 627 50.56 -31.13 2.78
CA GLY A 627 50.10 -31.26 4.17
C GLY A 627 50.71 -30.24 5.14
N ALA A 628 51.22 -29.11 4.63
CA ALA A 628 52.00 -28.15 5.42
C ALA A 628 51.34 -26.77 5.58
N GLY A 629 50.14 -26.55 5.04
CA GLY A 629 49.51 -25.22 5.01
C GLY A 629 48.05 -25.20 4.60
N GLU A 630 47.17 -25.92 5.30
CA GLU A 630 45.72 -25.86 5.03
C GLU A 630 45.15 -24.44 5.18
N GLU A 631 45.46 -23.80 6.30
CA GLU A 631 45.03 -22.43 6.61
C GLU A 631 45.57 -21.42 5.58
N GLY A 632 46.83 -21.55 5.15
CA GLY A 632 47.49 -20.59 4.26
C GLY A 632 46.84 -20.46 2.87
N TYR A 633 46.37 -21.57 2.30
CA TYR A 633 45.60 -21.57 1.06
C TYR A 633 44.21 -20.94 1.24
N GLN A 634 43.54 -21.26 2.35
CA GLN A 634 42.21 -20.74 2.66
C GLN A 634 42.23 -19.23 2.92
N GLU A 635 43.19 -18.73 3.71
CA GLU A 635 43.43 -17.29 3.90
C GLU A 635 43.70 -16.57 2.58
N CYS A 636 44.56 -17.14 1.73
CA CYS A 636 44.91 -16.57 0.43
C CYS A 636 43.67 -16.44 -0.48
N LEU A 637 42.89 -17.52 -0.62
CA LEU A 637 41.68 -17.55 -1.45
C LEU A 637 40.62 -16.58 -0.92
N ILE A 638 40.34 -16.57 0.39
CA ILE A 638 39.36 -15.66 0.99
C ILE A 638 39.82 -14.21 0.87
N GLY A 639 41.09 -13.90 1.17
CA GLY A 639 41.64 -12.54 1.06
C GLY A 639 41.55 -11.97 -0.35
N ILE A 640 41.83 -12.78 -1.38
CA ILE A 640 41.68 -12.40 -2.78
C ILE A 640 40.20 -12.17 -3.13
N LEU A 641 39.30 -13.08 -2.76
CA LEU A 641 37.88 -12.98 -3.13
C LEU A 641 37.16 -11.84 -2.40
N THR A 642 37.38 -11.66 -1.10
CA THR A 642 36.79 -10.57 -0.30
C THR A 642 37.34 -9.21 -0.74
N GLY A 643 38.66 -9.09 -0.96
CA GLY A 643 39.26 -7.86 -1.46
C GLY A 643 38.79 -7.47 -2.88
N LEU A 644 38.43 -8.46 -3.71
CA LEU A 644 37.72 -8.21 -4.97
C LEU A 644 36.27 -7.77 -4.71
N GLN A 645 35.52 -8.43 -3.82
CA GLN A 645 34.13 -8.12 -3.49
C GLN A 645 33.93 -6.68 -2.99
N GLU A 646 34.90 -6.11 -2.25
CA GLU A 646 34.83 -4.73 -1.76
C GLU A 646 34.93 -3.66 -2.87
N ARG A 647 35.51 -3.99 -4.05
CA ARG A 647 35.73 -3.00 -5.12
C ARG A 647 34.42 -2.58 -5.81
N PRO A 648 34.14 -1.28 -5.98
CA PRO A 648 32.86 -0.80 -6.53
C PRO A 648 32.66 -1.12 -8.01
N ASP A 649 33.72 -1.11 -8.83
CA ASP A 649 33.66 -1.59 -10.22
C ASP A 649 34.31 -2.97 -10.37
N GLN A 650 33.58 -3.86 -11.04
CA GLN A 650 33.93 -5.26 -11.31
C GLN A 650 33.43 -5.75 -12.68
N ARG A 651 33.07 -4.84 -13.60
CA ARG A 651 32.59 -5.22 -14.96
C ARG A 651 33.60 -6.04 -15.77
N ASP A 652 34.87 -6.04 -15.36
CA ASP A 652 35.97 -6.83 -15.94
C ASP A 652 35.86 -8.36 -15.77
N GLY A 653 34.98 -8.86 -14.89
CA GLY A 653 34.80 -10.31 -14.68
C GLY A 653 35.98 -11.03 -13.99
N VAL A 654 36.91 -10.29 -13.38
CA VAL A 654 38.11 -10.86 -12.73
C VAL A 654 37.74 -11.83 -11.60
N PHE A 655 36.72 -11.51 -10.81
CA PHE A 655 36.20 -12.38 -9.75
C PHE A 655 35.77 -13.75 -10.30
N THR A 656 34.99 -13.76 -11.38
CA THR A 656 34.58 -14.98 -12.10
C THR A 656 35.77 -15.82 -12.56
N LYS A 657 36.83 -15.19 -13.10
CA LYS A 657 38.05 -15.91 -13.51
C LYS A 657 38.77 -16.55 -12.34
N VAL A 658 39.02 -15.81 -11.25
CA VAL A 658 39.66 -16.35 -10.04
C VAL A 658 38.88 -17.55 -9.51
N VAL A 659 37.55 -17.45 -9.42
CA VAL A 659 36.68 -18.55 -8.94
C VAL A 659 36.70 -19.76 -9.88
N LEU A 660 36.72 -19.56 -11.21
CA LEU A 660 36.75 -20.65 -12.19
C LEU A 660 38.13 -21.31 -12.35
N GLU A 661 39.22 -20.58 -12.08
CA GLU A 661 40.61 -21.06 -12.25
C GLU A 661 41.27 -21.52 -10.92
N ALA A 662 40.75 -21.14 -9.76
CA ALA A 662 41.23 -21.59 -8.44
C ALA A 662 41.32 -23.12 -8.34
N PRO A 663 42.44 -23.73 -7.91
CA PRO A 663 42.58 -25.19 -7.89
C PRO A 663 41.48 -25.91 -7.09
N LEU A 664 41.16 -25.40 -5.91
CA LEU A 664 40.11 -25.90 -5.01
C LEU A 664 39.28 -24.74 -4.46
N LEU A 665 37.95 -24.86 -4.47
CA LEU A 665 37.07 -23.96 -3.73
C LEU A 665 36.78 -24.58 -2.36
N THR A 666 37.22 -23.90 -1.30
CA THR A 666 36.88 -24.24 0.10
C THR A 666 35.46 -23.77 0.42
N ASP A 667 34.83 -24.34 1.45
CA ASP A 667 33.43 -24.04 1.74
C ASP A 667 33.25 -22.57 2.20
N SER A 668 34.21 -22.01 2.95
CA SER A 668 34.24 -20.56 3.25
C SER A 668 34.42 -19.66 2.02
N ALA A 669 35.04 -20.15 0.94
CA ALA A 669 35.08 -19.41 -0.34
C ALA A 669 33.73 -19.48 -1.07
N LEU A 670 32.92 -20.52 -0.83
CA LEU A 670 31.53 -20.58 -1.28
C LEU A 670 30.63 -19.63 -0.49
N ASP A 671 30.91 -19.35 0.79
CA ASP A 671 30.21 -18.31 1.54
C ASP A 671 30.52 -16.89 1.05
N VAL A 672 31.76 -16.63 0.60
CA VAL A 672 32.09 -15.37 -0.10
C VAL A 672 31.35 -15.30 -1.44
N LEU A 673 31.27 -16.41 -2.19
CA LEU A 673 30.48 -16.48 -3.43
C LEU A 673 28.97 -16.34 -3.20
N ARG A 674 28.44 -16.83 -2.07
CA ARG A 674 27.05 -16.62 -1.62
C ARG A 674 26.80 -15.12 -1.42
N LYS A 675 27.60 -14.46 -0.58
CA LYS A 675 27.53 -13.01 -0.32
C LYS A 675 27.74 -12.17 -1.59
N TYR A 676 28.47 -12.68 -2.57
CA TYR A 676 28.62 -12.05 -3.89
C TYR A 676 27.35 -12.13 -4.74
N CYS A 677 26.60 -13.23 -4.65
CA CYS A 677 25.31 -13.39 -5.33
C CYS A 677 24.17 -12.62 -4.65
N GLU A 678 24.29 -12.34 -3.34
CA GLU A 678 23.34 -11.59 -2.51
C GLU A 678 23.40 -10.05 -2.72
N ASP A 679 24.35 -9.56 -3.52
CA ASP A 679 24.49 -8.18 -3.92
C ASP A 679 23.63 -7.86 -5.16
N GLU A 680 22.72 -6.89 -5.05
CA GLU A 680 21.84 -6.49 -6.17
C GLU A 680 22.60 -5.98 -7.40
N GLY A 681 23.79 -5.39 -7.23
CA GLY A 681 24.61 -4.88 -8.32
C GLY A 681 25.40 -5.97 -9.07
N ARG A 682 25.57 -7.15 -8.46
CA ARG A 682 26.51 -8.20 -8.94
C ARG A 682 25.91 -9.60 -9.07
N SER A 683 24.73 -9.83 -8.48
CA SER A 683 23.92 -11.05 -8.53
C SER A 683 23.98 -11.83 -9.86
N TYR A 684 23.76 -11.18 -11.00
CA TYR A 684 23.79 -11.83 -12.31
C TYR A 684 25.17 -12.44 -12.65
N LEU A 685 26.25 -11.72 -12.34
CA LEU A 685 27.62 -12.20 -12.58
C LEU A 685 27.99 -13.32 -11.59
N GLY A 686 27.57 -13.22 -10.34
CA GLY A 686 27.70 -14.30 -9.35
C GLY A 686 26.98 -15.58 -9.76
N MET A 687 25.72 -15.47 -10.19
CA MET A 687 24.93 -16.62 -10.63
C MET A 687 25.39 -17.19 -11.97
N SER A 688 25.91 -16.37 -12.89
CA SER A 688 26.62 -16.87 -14.08
C SER A 688 27.88 -17.64 -13.68
N THR A 689 28.63 -17.16 -12.67
CA THR A 689 29.82 -17.87 -12.14
C THR A 689 29.43 -19.21 -11.51
N LEU A 690 28.34 -19.26 -10.72
CA LEU A 690 27.79 -20.50 -10.18
C LEU A 690 27.35 -21.48 -11.28
N ARG A 691 26.61 -21.01 -12.30
CA ARG A 691 26.26 -21.80 -13.49
C ARG A 691 27.52 -22.40 -14.13
N ASP A 692 28.54 -21.59 -14.35
CA ASP A 692 29.74 -22.03 -15.06
C ASP A 692 30.60 -22.98 -14.21
N LEU A 693 30.60 -22.85 -12.87
CA LEU A 693 31.13 -23.87 -11.95
C LEU A 693 30.36 -25.20 -12.03
N ILE A 694 29.02 -25.16 -12.00
CA ILE A 694 28.14 -26.33 -12.15
C ILE A 694 28.43 -27.07 -13.46
N LEU A 695 28.78 -26.35 -14.54
CA LEU A 695 29.07 -26.95 -15.85
C LEU A 695 30.53 -27.38 -16.05
N THR A 696 31.51 -26.72 -15.41
CA THR A 696 32.94 -27.02 -15.61
C THR A 696 33.54 -27.97 -14.57
N ARG A 697 32.96 -28.09 -13.37
CA ARG A 697 33.54 -28.83 -12.23
C ARG A 697 32.60 -29.92 -11.70
N PRO A 698 32.42 -31.04 -12.42
CA PRO A 698 31.46 -32.10 -12.05
C PRO A 698 31.67 -32.68 -10.64
N ALA A 699 32.92 -32.77 -10.16
CA ALA A 699 33.27 -33.40 -8.88
C ALA A 699 32.63 -32.75 -7.63
N ARG A 700 32.21 -31.47 -7.71
CA ARG A 700 31.48 -30.76 -6.63
C ARG A 700 30.18 -30.14 -7.12
N GLN A 701 29.66 -30.60 -8.27
CA GLN A 701 28.51 -30.01 -8.97
C GLN A 701 27.28 -29.82 -8.07
N PHE A 702 26.98 -30.78 -7.19
CA PHE A 702 25.83 -30.73 -6.29
C PHE A 702 25.95 -29.65 -5.20
N GLN A 703 27.17 -29.32 -4.73
CA GLN A 703 27.37 -28.24 -3.75
C GLN A 703 27.08 -26.88 -4.40
N TYR A 704 27.61 -26.64 -5.61
CA TYR A 704 27.36 -25.40 -6.36
C TYR A 704 25.89 -25.28 -6.79
N LEU A 705 25.24 -26.40 -7.13
CA LEU A 705 23.80 -26.44 -7.43
C LEU A 705 22.95 -26.14 -6.18
N HIS A 706 23.30 -26.68 -5.01
CA HIS A 706 22.60 -26.37 -3.76
C HIS A 706 22.69 -24.88 -3.41
N LEU A 707 23.86 -24.27 -3.54
CA LEU A 707 24.05 -22.83 -3.34
C LEU A 707 23.20 -21.99 -4.31
N LEU A 708 23.04 -22.41 -5.57
CA LEU A 708 22.14 -21.75 -6.52
C LEU A 708 20.65 -21.94 -6.12
N LEU A 709 20.27 -23.14 -5.67
CA LEU A 709 18.92 -23.47 -5.21
C LEU A 709 18.52 -22.68 -3.95
N ASP A 710 19.42 -22.50 -2.97
CA ASP A 710 19.20 -21.65 -1.79
C ASP A 710 18.86 -20.21 -2.18
N LEU A 711 19.51 -19.68 -3.22
CA LEU A 711 19.26 -18.31 -3.71
C LEU A 711 17.87 -18.16 -4.37
N SER A 712 17.09 -19.24 -4.53
CA SER A 712 15.72 -19.19 -5.06
C SER A 712 14.64 -18.95 -3.99
N SER A 713 14.91 -19.25 -2.72
CA SER A 713 14.04 -18.92 -1.57
C SER A 713 14.43 -17.59 -0.89
N HIS A 714 15.51 -16.94 -1.33
CA HIS A 714 16.05 -15.71 -0.77
C HIS A 714 15.03 -14.54 -0.71
N GLU A 715 15.11 -13.74 0.37
CA GLU A 715 14.16 -12.64 0.67
C GLU A 715 14.07 -11.61 -0.47
N LYS A 716 15.22 -11.11 -0.98
CA LYS A 716 15.28 -10.07 -2.03
C LYS A 716 14.81 -10.61 -3.39
N ASP A 717 13.76 -10.00 -3.93
CA ASP A 717 13.05 -10.43 -5.14
C ASP A 717 13.90 -10.48 -6.42
N LYS A 718 14.74 -9.47 -6.68
CA LYS A 718 15.65 -9.46 -7.85
C LYS A 718 16.54 -10.69 -7.92
N ILE A 719 17.04 -11.11 -6.76
CA ILE A 719 18.03 -12.19 -6.59
C ILE A 719 17.34 -13.52 -6.81
N ARG A 720 16.20 -13.72 -6.14
CA ARG A 720 15.29 -14.85 -6.37
C ARG A 720 14.93 -15.00 -7.85
N GLN A 721 14.47 -13.93 -8.52
CA GLN A 721 14.05 -14.01 -9.94
C GLN A 721 15.21 -14.38 -10.87
N GLN A 722 16.42 -13.87 -10.63
CA GLN A 722 17.60 -14.27 -11.39
C GLN A 722 17.99 -15.73 -11.11
N SER A 723 18.01 -16.16 -9.85
CA SER A 723 18.30 -17.56 -9.49
C SER A 723 17.32 -18.51 -10.18
N LEU A 724 16.01 -18.22 -10.11
CA LEU A 724 14.97 -18.98 -10.80
C LEU A 724 15.18 -19.03 -12.32
N HIS A 725 15.62 -17.93 -12.95
CA HIS A 725 15.98 -17.93 -14.38
C HIS A 725 17.16 -18.88 -14.69
N PHE A 726 18.23 -18.83 -13.90
CA PHE A 726 19.36 -19.75 -14.06
C PHE A 726 18.99 -21.21 -13.78
N ILE A 727 18.20 -21.48 -12.74
CA ILE A 727 17.74 -22.84 -12.39
C ILE A 727 16.84 -23.40 -13.49
N LYS A 728 15.90 -22.63 -14.06
CA LYS A 728 15.08 -23.08 -15.20
C LYS A 728 15.94 -23.55 -16.38
N ARG A 729 17.05 -22.85 -16.66
CA ARG A 729 18.00 -23.22 -17.72
C ARG A 729 18.90 -24.39 -17.35
N MET A 730 19.16 -24.64 -16.07
CA MET A 730 19.85 -25.87 -15.62
C MET A 730 18.91 -27.08 -15.62
N TYR A 731 17.61 -26.87 -15.37
CA TYR A 731 16.57 -27.89 -15.43
C TYR A 731 16.35 -28.45 -16.84
N GLU A 732 16.73 -27.73 -17.90
CA GLU A 732 16.81 -28.29 -19.26
C GLU A 732 17.65 -29.58 -19.31
N LYS A 733 18.68 -29.71 -18.45
CA LYS A 733 19.59 -30.87 -18.40
C LYS A 733 19.06 -31.99 -17.53
N GLU A 734 18.80 -33.14 -18.17
CA GLU A 734 18.18 -34.32 -17.55
C GLU A 734 18.92 -34.84 -16.30
N SER A 735 20.26 -34.77 -16.28
CA SER A 735 21.06 -35.20 -15.12
C SER A 735 20.86 -34.33 -13.86
N LEU A 736 20.35 -33.10 -14.01
CA LEU A 736 20.13 -32.17 -12.89
C LEU A 736 18.66 -32.15 -12.44
N ARG A 737 17.69 -32.52 -13.29
CA ARG A 737 16.25 -32.49 -12.98
C ARG A 737 15.89 -33.18 -11.66
N PRO A 738 16.34 -34.43 -11.37
CA PRO A 738 15.91 -35.13 -10.16
C PRO A 738 16.35 -34.43 -8.86
N TYR A 739 17.50 -33.74 -8.89
CA TYR A 739 18.03 -33.01 -7.74
C TYR A 739 17.29 -31.68 -7.52
N ILE A 740 16.97 -30.98 -8.61
CA ILE A 740 16.18 -29.73 -8.59
C ILE A 740 14.74 -30.03 -8.13
N GLU A 741 14.11 -31.09 -8.64
CA GLU A 741 12.77 -31.53 -8.23
C GLU A 741 12.75 -31.99 -6.78
N LYS A 742 13.74 -32.78 -6.33
CA LYS A 742 13.83 -33.20 -4.93
C LYS A 742 13.97 -32.01 -3.98
N PHE A 743 14.75 -30.99 -4.32
CA PHE A 743 14.84 -29.77 -3.52
C PHE A 743 13.48 -29.04 -3.47
N ALA A 744 12.82 -28.87 -4.61
CA ALA A 744 11.51 -28.20 -4.69
C ALA A 744 10.40 -28.97 -3.94
N LEU A 745 10.40 -30.32 -4.01
CA LEU A 745 9.46 -31.19 -3.29
C LEU A 745 9.74 -31.18 -1.78
N ASN A 746 11.00 -31.22 -1.36
CA ASN A 746 11.36 -31.08 0.06
C ASN A 746 10.82 -29.76 0.63
N TYR A 747 11.02 -28.63 -0.06
CA TYR A 747 10.50 -27.32 0.36
C TYR A 747 8.97 -27.23 0.35
N LEU A 748 8.30 -27.88 -0.61
CA LEU A 748 6.84 -28.01 -0.62
C LEU A 748 6.33 -28.79 0.60
N GLN A 749 6.97 -29.92 0.94
CA GLN A 749 6.56 -30.77 2.06
C GLN A 749 6.67 -30.07 3.43
N LEU A 750 7.50 -29.03 3.57
CA LEU A 750 7.54 -28.22 4.79
C LEU A 750 6.17 -27.61 5.12
N LEU A 751 5.34 -27.31 4.11
CA LEU A 751 4.00 -26.73 4.26
C LEU A 751 2.95 -27.67 4.88
N VAL A 752 3.29 -28.94 5.12
CA VAL A 752 2.46 -29.88 5.89
C VAL A 752 2.62 -29.65 7.40
N HIS A 753 3.73 -29.04 7.84
CA HIS A 753 3.94 -28.71 9.25
C HIS A 753 3.04 -27.56 9.72
N PRO A 754 2.53 -27.58 10.97
CA PRO A 754 1.64 -26.54 11.48
C PRO A 754 2.31 -25.16 11.59
N ASN A 755 3.63 -25.13 11.81
CA ASN A 755 4.46 -23.93 11.89
C ASN A 755 5.66 -24.04 10.93
N PRO A 756 6.21 -22.91 10.42
CA PRO A 756 7.44 -22.88 9.61
C PRO A 756 8.65 -23.47 10.37
N PRO A 757 9.35 -24.48 9.79
CA PRO A 757 10.57 -25.02 10.39
C PRO A 757 11.71 -23.99 10.45
N SER A 758 12.59 -24.11 11.45
CA SER A 758 13.73 -23.21 11.68
C SER A 758 14.65 -23.02 10.46
N VAL A 759 14.73 -24.01 9.57
CA VAL A 759 15.52 -24.00 8.31
C VAL A 759 15.09 -22.87 7.35
N LEU A 760 13.86 -22.35 7.46
CA LEU A 760 13.39 -21.21 6.66
C LEU A 760 13.92 -19.86 7.16
N PHE A 761 14.51 -19.81 8.36
CA PHE A 761 15.08 -18.62 8.96
C PHE A 761 16.62 -18.74 8.95
N GLY A 762 17.30 -17.69 8.46
CA GLY A 762 18.77 -17.68 8.39
C GLY A 762 19.41 -17.81 9.78
N ALA A 763 20.58 -18.43 9.85
CA ALA A 763 21.24 -18.83 11.10
C ALA A 763 21.52 -17.67 12.09
N ASP A 764 21.54 -16.42 11.62
CA ASP A 764 21.70 -15.21 12.45
C ASP A 764 20.39 -14.75 13.14
N LYS A 765 19.27 -15.47 12.95
CA LYS A 765 17.96 -15.17 13.56
C LYS A 765 17.60 -16.24 14.60
N ASP A 766 17.88 -15.96 15.88
CA ASP A 766 17.33 -16.72 17.02
C ASP A 766 15.79 -16.69 16.96
N THR A 767 15.20 -17.73 16.37
CA THR A 767 13.78 -17.74 16.03
C THR A 767 13.00 -18.48 17.10
N GLU A 768 12.18 -17.74 17.85
CA GLU A 768 11.24 -18.28 18.85
C GLU A 768 10.40 -19.42 18.22
N VAL A 769 10.39 -20.60 18.86
CA VAL A 769 10.02 -21.92 18.27
C VAL A 769 8.51 -22.08 17.96
N ALA A 770 7.75 -20.98 17.94
CA ALA A 770 6.29 -20.96 17.80
C ALA A 770 5.73 -19.83 16.91
N ALA A 771 6.55 -19.25 16.01
CA ALA A 771 6.02 -18.33 15.00
C ALA A 771 5.04 -19.04 14.04
N PRO A 772 3.87 -18.47 13.72
CA PRO A 772 2.94 -19.04 12.74
C PRO A 772 3.41 -18.80 11.30
N TRP A 773 2.83 -19.52 10.33
CA TRP A 773 3.08 -19.29 8.91
C TRP A 773 2.67 -17.88 8.47
N THR A 774 3.60 -17.17 7.84
CA THR A 774 3.33 -15.90 7.15
C THR A 774 3.22 -16.12 5.64
N GLU A 775 2.48 -15.24 4.94
CA GLU A 775 2.29 -15.34 3.49
C GLU A 775 3.63 -15.39 2.74
N ASP A 776 4.66 -14.68 3.22
CA ASP A 776 5.98 -14.65 2.60
C ASP A 776 6.81 -15.91 2.90
N THR A 777 6.76 -16.48 4.13
CA THR A 777 7.37 -17.79 4.40
C THR A 777 6.73 -18.93 3.58
N VAL A 778 5.42 -18.86 3.31
CA VAL A 778 4.74 -19.83 2.44
C VAL A 778 5.16 -19.64 0.99
N LYS A 779 5.27 -18.39 0.50
CA LYS A 779 5.82 -18.11 -0.83
C LYS A 779 7.25 -18.61 -1.01
N GLN A 780 8.11 -18.50 0.01
CA GLN A 780 9.49 -18.98 -0.03
C GLN A 780 9.59 -20.47 -0.37
N CYS A 781 8.75 -21.31 0.22
CA CYS A 781 8.62 -22.73 -0.14
C CYS A 781 8.12 -22.96 -1.57
N LEU A 782 7.23 -22.09 -2.06
CA LEU A 782 6.53 -22.28 -3.34
C LEU A 782 7.29 -21.72 -4.55
N TYR A 783 8.20 -20.76 -4.40
CA TYR A 783 8.79 -20.02 -5.53
C TYR A 783 9.45 -20.90 -6.58
N LEU A 784 10.37 -21.79 -6.19
CA LEU A 784 11.03 -22.71 -7.12
C LEU A 784 10.04 -23.70 -7.71
N TYR A 785 9.19 -24.27 -6.87
CA TYR A 785 8.23 -25.29 -7.25
C TYR A 785 7.26 -24.79 -8.34
N LEU A 786 6.64 -23.63 -8.11
CA LEU A 786 5.75 -22.97 -9.08
C LEU A 786 6.48 -22.47 -10.33
N ALA A 787 7.78 -22.22 -10.25
CA ALA A 787 8.61 -21.87 -11.39
C ALA A 787 8.92 -23.07 -12.31
N LEU A 788 8.92 -24.30 -11.77
CA LEU A 788 9.13 -25.57 -12.48
C LEU A 788 7.84 -26.19 -13.02
N LEU A 789 6.70 -25.94 -12.36
CA LEU A 789 5.39 -26.51 -12.70
C LEU A 789 4.98 -26.36 -14.19
N PRO A 790 5.28 -25.26 -14.91
CA PRO A 790 5.02 -25.17 -16.36
C PRO A 790 5.95 -26.00 -17.26
N GLN A 791 7.08 -26.51 -16.74
CA GLN A 791 8.01 -27.40 -17.45
C GLN A 791 7.72 -28.88 -17.19
N ASN A 792 7.31 -29.25 -15.97
CA ASN A 792 6.89 -30.61 -15.63
C ASN A 792 5.50 -30.58 -15.00
N HIS A 793 4.48 -30.86 -15.82
CA HIS A 793 3.08 -30.74 -15.41
C HIS A 793 2.67 -31.79 -14.36
N LYS A 794 3.41 -32.90 -14.24
CA LYS A 794 3.13 -34.00 -13.29
C LYS A 794 3.19 -33.56 -11.84
N LEU A 795 3.99 -32.52 -11.56
CA LEU A 795 4.11 -31.95 -10.22
C LEU A 795 2.75 -31.52 -9.65
N ILE A 796 1.77 -31.14 -10.48
CA ILE A 796 0.46 -30.65 -9.99
C ILE A 796 -0.24 -31.62 -9.03
N HIS A 797 -0.03 -32.93 -9.15
CA HIS A 797 -0.63 -33.95 -8.27
C HIS A 797 -0.02 -33.92 -6.86
N GLU A 798 1.30 -33.72 -6.75
CA GLU A 798 2.01 -33.52 -5.47
C GLU A 798 1.54 -32.22 -4.79
N LEU A 799 1.37 -31.14 -5.56
CA LEU A 799 0.79 -29.89 -5.05
C LEU A 799 -0.63 -30.09 -4.56
N ALA A 800 -1.44 -30.88 -5.26
CA ALA A 800 -2.80 -31.19 -4.83
C ALA A 800 -2.82 -32.03 -3.55
N SER A 801 -1.89 -32.98 -3.39
CA SER A 801 -1.77 -33.78 -2.15
C SER A 801 -1.39 -32.90 -0.97
N VAL A 802 -0.29 -32.13 -1.05
CA VAL A 802 0.12 -31.20 0.01
C VAL A 802 -0.96 -30.14 0.27
N TYR A 803 -1.65 -29.67 -0.77
CA TYR A 803 -2.79 -28.76 -0.61
C TYR A 803 -3.95 -29.39 0.18
N THR A 804 -4.22 -30.70 0.13
CA THR A 804 -5.26 -31.28 0.99
C THR A 804 -4.89 -31.21 2.48
N GLU A 805 -3.63 -31.51 2.82
CA GLU A 805 -3.12 -31.57 4.18
C GLU A 805 -2.82 -30.18 4.81
N ALA A 806 -2.49 -29.18 3.98
CA ALA A 806 -2.12 -27.84 4.42
C ALA A 806 -3.19 -27.08 5.25
N THR A 807 -2.76 -26.11 6.05
CA THR A 807 -3.66 -25.22 6.82
C THR A 807 -4.40 -24.23 5.93
N ALA A 808 -5.45 -23.57 6.48
CA ALA A 808 -6.29 -22.65 5.73
C ALA A 808 -5.50 -21.47 5.11
N ASP A 809 -4.50 -20.93 5.82
CA ASP A 809 -3.75 -19.75 5.37
C ASP A 809 -2.67 -20.10 4.33
N ILE A 810 -2.12 -21.32 4.40
CA ILE A 810 -1.31 -21.89 3.34
C ILE A 810 -2.19 -22.09 2.09
N LYS A 811 -3.38 -22.69 2.23
CA LYS A 811 -4.36 -22.86 1.14
C LYS A 811 -4.72 -21.51 0.48
N ARG A 812 -5.07 -20.49 1.27
CA ARG A 812 -5.31 -19.10 0.82
C ARG A 812 -4.12 -18.54 0.04
N THR A 813 -2.90 -18.75 0.52
CA THR A 813 -1.67 -18.30 -0.15
C THR A 813 -1.45 -19.00 -1.49
N VAL A 814 -1.57 -20.34 -1.55
CA VAL A 814 -1.43 -21.14 -2.79
C VAL A 814 -2.41 -20.66 -3.86
N LEU A 815 -3.69 -20.44 -3.52
CA LEU A 815 -4.72 -19.98 -4.47
C LEU A 815 -4.44 -18.59 -5.08
N ARG A 816 -3.67 -17.73 -4.37
CA ARG A 816 -3.21 -16.42 -4.88
C ARG A 816 -2.07 -16.58 -5.89
N VAL A 817 -1.06 -17.41 -5.60
CA VAL A 817 0.17 -17.49 -6.40
C VAL A 817 0.11 -18.45 -7.60
N ILE A 818 -0.86 -19.38 -7.63
CA ILE A 818 -0.94 -20.42 -8.67
C ILE A 818 -1.40 -19.93 -10.06
N GLU A 819 -1.80 -18.66 -10.20
CA GLU A 819 -2.33 -18.09 -11.44
C GLU A 819 -1.34 -18.10 -12.62
N THR A 820 -0.12 -17.58 -12.42
CA THR A 820 0.89 -17.51 -13.49
C THR A 820 1.38 -18.90 -13.94
N PRO A 821 1.66 -19.87 -13.04
CA PRO A 821 2.01 -21.23 -13.45
C PRO A 821 0.94 -21.94 -14.27
N ILE A 822 -0.35 -21.87 -13.86
CA ILE A 822 -1.44 -22.58 -14.55
C ILE A 822 -1.68 -22.02 -15.96
N ARG A 823 -1.61 -20.69 -16.15
CA ARG A 823 -1.63 -20.10 -17.51
C ARG A 823 -0.44 -20.57 -18.36
N GLY A 824 0.71 -20.89 -17.76
CA GLY A 824 1.88 -21.43 -18.44
C GLY A 824 1.77 -22.92 -18.84
N MET A 825 0.99 -23.73 -18.09
CA MET A 825 0.74 -25.14 -18.43
C MET A 825 -0.26 -25.29 -19.59
N GLY A 826 -1.24 -24.39 -19.67
CA GLY A 826 -2.28 -24.40 -20.69
C GLY A 826 -3.38 -25.46 -20.47
N MET A 827 -4.53 -25.22 -21.08
CA MET A 827 -5.76 -26.00 -20.87
C MET A 827 -5.71 -27.43 -21.45
N ASN A 828 -4.81 -27.69 -22.40
CA ASN A 828 -4.65 -28.99 -23.06
C ASN A 828 -3.64 -29.90 -22.33
N SER A 829 -3.21 -29.54 -21.11
CA SER A 829 -2.32 -30.37 -20.30
C SER A 829 -3.02 -31.65 -19.85
N PRO A 830 -2.52 -32.85 -20.19
CA PRO A 830 -3.16 -34.11 -19.81
C PRO A 830 -3.16 -34.31 -18.28
N GLU A 831 -2.15 -33.80 -17.59
CA GLU A 831 -2.04 -33.89 -16.12
C GLU A 831 -3.08 -33.00 -15.41
N LEU A 832 -3.42 -31.84 -15.99
CA LEU A 832 -4.53 -31.01 -15.48
C LEU A 832 -5.90 -31.67 -15.75
N LEU A 833 -6.09 -32.29 -16.92
CA LEU A 833 -7.31 -33.04 -17.23
C LEU A 833 -7.46 -34.29 -16.35
N LEU A 834 -6.35 -34.92 -15.94
CA LEU A 834 -6.31 -36.03 -14.99
C LEU A 834 -6.61 -35.56 -13.55
N LEU A 835 -6.10 -34.39 -13.13
CA LEU A 835 -6.41 -33.79 -11.83
C LEU A 835 -7.89 -33.38 -11.71
N VAL A 836 -8.51 -32.88 -12.80
CA VAL A 836 -9.95 -32.59 -12.84
C VAL A 836 -10.78 -33.88 -12.74
N GLU A 837 -10.35 -34.96 -13.40
CA GLU A 837 -11.01 -36.28 -13.37
C GLU A 837 -10.89 -36.95 -12.00
N ASN A 838 -9.70 -36.94 -11.40
CA ASN A 838 -9.34 -37.64 -10.16
C ASN A 838 -9.04 -36.69 -9.00
N CYS A 839 -9.78 -35.58 -8.90
CA CYS A 839 -9.60 -34.55 -7.86
C CYS A 839 -9.47 -35.15 -6.44
N PRO A 840 -8.43 -34.83 -5.65
CA PRO A 840 -8.34 -35.25 -4.24
C PRO A 840 -9.45 -34.65 -3.36
N LYS A 841 -9.86 -35.34 -2.28
CA LYS A 841 -10.82 -34.77 -1.31
C LYS A 841 -10.14 -33.66 -0.51
N GLY A 842 -10.68 -32.45 -0.55
CA GLY A 842 -10.07 -31.23 0.00
C GLY A 842 -9.36 -30.35 -1.05
N ALA A 843 -9.19 -30.83 -2.30
CA ALA A 843 -8.59 -30.08 -3.40
C ALA A 843 -9.63 -29.38 -4.30
N GLU A 844 -10.91 -29.42 -3.93
CA GLU A 844 -12.02 -28.86 -4.70
C GLU A 844 -11.80 -27.39 -5.07
N THR A 845 -11.40 -26.56 -4.10
CA THR A 845 -11.13 -25.12 -4.27
C THR A 845 -9.92 -24.84 -5.15
N LEU A 846 -8.89 -25.69 -5.09
CA LEU A 846 -7.72 -25.63 -5.97
C LEU A 846 -8.14 -25.90 -7.43
N VAL A 847 -8.90 -26.97 -7.67
CA VAL A 847 -9.41 -27.32 -9.00
C VAL A 847 -10.34 -26.23 -9.53
N THR A 848 -11.26 -25.69 -8.72
CA THR A 848 -12.11 -24.56 -9.13
C THR A 848 -11.28 -23.34 -9.54
N ARG A 849 -10.27 -22.95 -8.75
CA ARG A 849 -9.39 -21.82 -9.07
C ARG A 849 -8.62 -22.05 -10.37
N CYS A 850 -8.05 -23.26 -10.58
CA CYS A 850 -7.39 -23.64 -11.83
C CYS A 850 -8.35 -23.56 -13.04
N LEU A 851 -9.58 -24.05 -12.90
CA LEU A 851 -10.60 -23.96 -13.96
C LEU A 851 -10.92 -22.50 -14.31
N HIS A 852 -11.12 -21.62 -13.32
CA HIS A 852 -11.29 -20.18 -13.57
C HIS A 852 -10.09 -19.60 -14.33
N ILE A 853 -8.85 -19.87 -13.89
CA ILE A 853 -7.61 -19.33 -14.52
C ILE A 853 -7.48 -19.76 -16.00
N LEU A 854 -7.79 -21.02 -16.31
CA LEU A 854 -7.67 -21.58 -17.67
C LEU A 854 -8.73 -21.03 -18.65
N THR A 855 -9.90 -20.65 -18.14
CA THR A 855 -11.08 -20.24 -18.94
C THR A 855 -11.37 -18.74 -18.86
N ASP A 856 -10.50 -17.98 -18.19
CA ASP A 856 -10.56 -16.53 -17.94
C ASP A 856 -10.62 -15.70 -19.24
N LYS A 857 -9.75 -16.05 -20.21
CA LYS A 857 -9.54 -15.30 -21.47
C LYS A 857 -9.67 -16.16 -22.74
N VAL A 858 -10.08 -17.41 -22.59
CA VAL A 858 -10.09 -18.43 -23.64
C VAL A 858 -11.33 -19.32 -23.44
N PRO A 859 -12.12 -19.62 -24.49
CA PRO A 859 -13.26 -20.53 -24.38
C PRO A 859 -12.80 -21.95 -23.97
N PRO A 860 -13.56 -22.68 -23.14
CA PRO A 860 -13.16 -23.99 -22.62
C PRO A 860 -13.06 -25.06 -23.71
N SER A 861 -12.08 -25.96 -23.62
CA SER A 861 -11.93 -27.09 -24.56
C SER A 861 -13.01 -28.15 -24.32
N PRO A 862 -13.48 -28.87 -25.36
CA PRO A 862 -14.54 -29.87 -25.21
C PRO A 862 -14.13 -31.04 -24.30
N GLU A 863 -12.84 -31.36 -24.23
CA GLU A 863 -12.30 -32.35 -23.29
C GLU A 863 -12.39 -31.88 -21.84
N LEU A 864 -12.02 -30.62 -21.56
CA LEU A 864 -12.18 -30.03 -20.22
C LEU A 864 -13.65 -30.00 -19.80
N VAL A 865 -14.55 -29.56 -20.70
CA VAL A 865 -16.00 -29.57 -20.46
C VAL A 865 -16.48 -30.97 -20.11
N LYS A 866 -16.06 -32.00 -20.86
CA LYS A 866 -16.41 -33.40 -20.56
C LYS A 866 -15.94 -33.83 -19.17
N ARG A 867 -14.67 -33.56 -18.81
CA ARG A 867 -14.13 -33.94 -17.48
C ARG A 867 -14.83 -33.22 -16.33
N VAL A 868 -15.12 -31.92 -16.46
CA VAL A 868 -15.88 -31.15 -15.45
C VAL A 868 -17.34 -31.64 -15.37
N ARG A 869 -17.99 -31.92 -16.51
CA ARG A 869 -19.34 -32.52 -16.58
C ARG A 869 -19.37 -33.85 -15.83
N GLU A 870 -18.38 -34.72 -16.03
CA GLU A 870 -18.29 -35.99 -15.30
C GLU A 870 -18.05 -35.81 -13.79
N LEU A 871 -17.16 -34.90 -13.37
CA LEU A 871 -16.90 -34.62 -11.95
C LEU A 871 -18.15 -34.13 -11.20
N TYR A 872 -18.89 -33.18 -11.80
CA TYR A 872 -20.12 -32.61 -11.23
C TYR A 872 -21.22 -33.66 -11.02
N HIS A 873 -21.35 -34.62 -11.96
CA HIS A 873 -22.34 -35.71 -11.84
C HIS A 873 -21.87 -36.86 -10.93
N LYS A 874 -20.57 -37.21 -10.93
CA LYS A 874 -20.04 -38.34 -10.17
C LYS A 874 -19.88 -38.04 -8.67
N ARG A 875 -19.62 -36.78 -8.28
CA ARG A 875 -19.06 -36.51 -6.95
C ARG A 875 -19.52 -35.23 -6.25
N LEU A 876 -19.72 -34.12 -6.96
CA LEU A 876 -19.99 -32.81 -6.33
C LEU A 876 -21.06 -32.01 -7.10
N PRO A 877 -22.32 -32.00 -6.64
CA PRO A 877 -23.42 -31.29 -7.31
C PRO A 877 -23.46 -29.76 -7.03
N ASP A 878 -22.32 -29.17 -6.62
CA ASP A 878 -22.16 -27.71 -6.50
C ASP A 878 -22.06 -27.08 -7.89
N VAL A 879 -22.97 -26.16 -8.18
CA VAL A 879 -23.08 -25.48 -9.47
C VAL A 879 -21.90 -24.53 -9.74
N ARG A 880 -21.12 -24.14 -8.71
CA ARG A 880 -19.93 -23.29 -8.87
C ARG A 880 -18.89 -23.91 -9.82
N PHE A 881 -18.73 -25.23 -9.80
CA PHE A 881 -17.84 -25.95 -10.73
C PHE A 881 -18.19 -25.77 -12.21
N LEU A 882 -19.46 -25.45 -12.53
CA LEU A 882 -19.89 -25.24 -13.92
C LEU A 882 -19.60 -23.81 -14.41
N ILE A 883 -19.38 -22.83 -13.52
CA ILE A 883 -19.18 -21.41 -13.87
C ILE A 883 -18.02 -21.19 -14.87
N PRO A 884 -16.82 -21.80 -14.69
CA PRO A 884 -15.72 -21.68 -15.65
C PRO A 884 -16.05 -22.22 -17.06
N VAL A 885 -16.84 -23.29 -17.12
CA VAL A 885 -17.10 -24.05 -18.36
C VAL A 885 -18.43 -23.70 -19.05
N LEU A 886 -19.20 -22.73 -18.54
CA LEU A 886 -20.54 -22.37 -19.02
C LEU A 886 -20.64 -22.22 -20.53
N ASN A 887 -19.65 -21.57 -21.16
CA ASN A 887 -19.68 -21.27 -22.59
C ASN A 887 -19.38 -22.50 -23.48
N GLY A 888 -19.02 -23.64 -22.89
CA GLY A 888 -18.88 -24.93 -23.58
C GLY A 888 -20.00 -25.93 -23.29
N LEU A 889 -20.99 -25.59 -22.44
CA LEU A 889 -22.12 -26.46 -22.10
C LEU A 889 -23.26 -26.35 -23.12
N ASP A 890 -24.06 -27.41 -23.24
CA ASP A 890 -25.22 -27.42 -24.12
C ASP A 890 -26.33 -26.48 -23.61
N LYS A 891 -27.06 -25.80 -24.52
CA LYS A 891 -28.18 -24.89 -24.17
C LYS A 891 -29.19 -25.50 -23.19
N LYS A 892 -29.45 -26.82 -23.29
CA LYS A 892 -30.33 -27.56 -22.37
C LYS A 892 -29.75 -27.68 -20.96
N GLU A 893 -28.44 -27.90 -20.83
CA GLU A 893 -27.77 -28.02 -19.53
C GLU A 893 -27.70 -26.69 -18.81
N VAL A 894 -27.36 -25.61 -19.52
CA VAL A 894 -27.31 -24.27 -18.93
C VAL A 894 -28.69 -23.87 -18.38
N ILE A 895 -29.78 -24.17 -19.11
CA ILE A 895 -31.16 -23.95 -18.64
C ILE A 895 -31.50 -24.81 -17.41
N GLN A 896 -30.96 -26.03 -17.29
CA GLN A 896 -31.13 -26.87 -16.09
C GLN A 896 -30.31 -26.38 -14.89
N ALA A 897 -29.13 -25.79 -15.12
CA ALA A 897 -28.27 -25.22 -14.08
C ALA A 897 -28.74 -23.82 -13.62
N LEU A 898 -29.40 -23.05 -14.49
CA LEU A 898 -29.81 -21.66 -14.25
C LEU A 898 -30.57 -21.44 -12.92
N PRO A 899 -31.54 -22.28 -12.50
CA PRO A 899 -32.24 -22.13 -11.22
C PRO A 899 -31.38 -22.36 -9.97
N LYS A 900 -30.22 -23.03 -10.10
CA LYS A 900 -29.19 -23.10 -9.05
C LYS A 900 -28.27 -21.87 -9.12
N LEU A 901 -27.82 -21.49 -10.31
CA LEU A 901 -26.91 -20.36 -10.53
C LEU A 901 -27.48 -19.04 -9.96
N ILE A 902 -28.76 -18.74 -10.20
CA ILE A 902 -29.38 -17.48 -9.73
C ILE A 902 -29.65 -17.42 -8.21
N LYS A 903 -29.38 -18.51 -7.46
CA LYS A 903 -29.44 -18.52 -5.98
C LYS A 903 -28.08 -18.21 -5.33
N LEU A 904 -27.02 -18.05 -6.11
CA LEU A 904 -25.70 -17.64 -5.62
C LEU A 904 -25.69 -16.16 -5.20
N ASN A 905 -24.58 -15.72 -4.60
CA ASN A 905 -24.33 -14.30 -4.30
C ASN A 905 -24.54 -13.44 -5.58
N PRO A 906 -25.27 -12.32 -5.54
CA PRO A 906 -25.50 -11.44 -6.69
C PRO A 906 -24.25 -11.04 -7.49
N ILE A 907 -23.07 -10.96 -6.86
CA ILE A 907 -21.78 -10.71 -7.54
C ILE A 907 -21.45 -11.87 -8.49
N VAL A 908 -21.57 -13.11 -8.02
CA VAL A 908 -21.35 -14.33 -8.81
C VAL A 908 -22.43 -14.49 -9.88
N VAL A 909 -23.68 -14.14 -9.60
CA VAL A 909 -24.76 -14.11 -10.61
C VAL A 909 -24.42 -13.11 -11.74
N LYS A 910 -23.84 -11.96 -11.41
CA LYS A 910 -23.36 -10.98 -12.39
C LYS A 910 -22.17 -11.50 -13.20
N GLU A 911 -21.21 -12.21 -12.59
CA GLU A 911 -20.11 -12.88 -13.33
C GLU A 911 -20.68 -13.90 -14.34
N VAL A 912 -21.54 -14.81 -13.87
CA VAL A 912 -22.23 -15.84 -14.68
C VAL A 912 -22.96 -15.21 -15.86
N PHE A 913 -23.70 -14.12 -15.62
CA PHE A 913 -24.44 -13.42 -16.67
C PHE A 913 -23.48 -12.76 -17.65
N ASN A 914 -22.42 -12.09 -17.17
CA ASN A 914 -21.42 -11.49 -18.05
C ASN A 914 -20.71 -12.53 -18.94
N ARG A 915 -20.51 -13.75 -18.43
CA ARG A 915 -19.86 -14.87 -19.14
C ARG A 915 -20.79 -15.46 -20.22
N LEU A 916 -22.04 -15.75 -19.86
CA LEU A 916 -23.09 -16.21 -20.78
C LEU A 916 -23.46 -15.17 -21.85
N LEU A 917 -23.33 -13.88 -21.56
CA LEU A 917 -23.58 -12.79 -22.51
C LEU A 917 -22.34 -12.39 -23.33
N GLY A 918 -21.19 -13.07 -23.14
CA GLY A 918 -19.92 -12.77 -23.83
C GLY A 918 -19.20 -11.49 -23.37
N THR A 919 -19.86 -10.63 -22.60
CA THR A 919 -19.41 -9.27 -22.22
C THR A 919 -18.10 -9.17 -21.44
N GLN A 920 -17.54 -10.27 -20.92
CA GLN A 920 -16.22 -10.25 -20.28
C GLN A 920 -15.07 -10.11 -21.28
N HIS A 921 -15.28 -10.52 -22.54
CA HIS A 921 -14.26 -10.48 -23.58
C HIS A 921 -14.52 -9.27 -24.47
N GLY A 922 -13.60 -8.29 -24.42
CA GLY A 922 -13.60 -7.18 -25.36
C GLY A 922 -13.41 -7.72 -26.79
N GLU A 923 -14.38 -7.42 -27.64
CA GLU A 923 -14.39 -7.66 -29.09
C GLU A 923 -14.60 -9.13 -29.57
N VAL A 924 -15.42 -9.27 -30.62
CA VAL A 924 -15.57 -10.41 -31.56
C VAL A 924 -15.64 -11.86 -30.99
N SER A 925 -16.32 -12.10 -29.85
CA SER A 925 -16.51 -13.47 -29.31
C SER A 925 -17.96 -13.88 -29.02
N SER A 926 -18.95 -13.12 -29.50
CA SER A 926 -20.39 -13.41 -29.34
C SER A 926 -20.90 -14.66 -30.09
N SER A 927 -20.07 -15.31 -30.90
CA SER A 927 -20.37 -16.52 -31.67
C SER A 927 -20.29 -17.84 -30.88
N LEU A 928 -19.79 -17.81 -29.64
CA LEU A 928 -19.50 -19.01 -28.82
C LEU A 928 -20.33 -19.15 -27.54
N SER A 929 -21.41 -18.37 -27.36
CA SER A 929 -22.31 -18.56 -26.22
C SER A 929 -23.44 -19.56 -26.53
N PRO A 930 -23.78 -20.51 -25.64
CA PRO A 930 -24.91 -21.41 -25.79
C PRO A 930 -26.28 -20.74 -25.56
N LEU A 931 -26.33 -19.47 -25.12
CA LEU A 931 -27.56 -18.70 -24.95
C LEU A 931 -27.42 -17.31 -25.58
N THR A 932 -28.36 -16.95 -26.46
CA THR A 932 -28.51 -15.54 -26.85
C THR A 932 -29.01 -14.71 -25.67
N PRO A 933 -28.79 -13.38 -25.64
CA PRO A 933 -29.34 -12.53 -24.58
C PRO A 933 -30.87 -12.64 -24.46
N GLY A 934 -31.56 -12.82 -25.59
CA GLY A 934 -32.99 -13.08 -25.64
C GLY A 934 -33.36 -14.41 -25.01
N ASP A 935 -32.68 -15.50 -25.38
CA ASP A 935 -32.88 -16.82 -24.79
C ASP A 935 -32.70 -16.82 -23.27
N LEU A 936 -31.68 -16.12 -22.75
CA LEU A 936 -31.44 -16.04 -21.30
C LEU A 936 -32.61 -15.36 -20.59
N LEU A 937 -33.12 -14.23 -21.13
CA LEU A 937 -34.22 -13.51 -20.51
C LEU A 937 -35.55 -14.30 -20.63
N VAL A 938 -35.77 -15.03 -21.72
CA VAL A 938 -36.91 -15.96 -21.86
C VAL A 938 -36.79 -17.16 -20.91
N ALA A 939 -35.60 -17.75 -20.77
CA ALA A 939 -35.34 -18.85 -19.86
C ALA A 939 -35.65 -18.46 -18.41
N LEU A 940 -35.23 -17.27 -17.96
CA LEU A 940 -35.55 -16.74 -16.63
C LEU A 940 -37.07 -16.63 -16.36
N HIS A 941 -37.86 -16.23 -17.37
CA HIS A 941 -39.32 -16.13 -17.24
C HIS A 941 -40.02 -17.49 -17.20
N ASN A 942 -39.39 -18.52 -17.76
CA ASN A 942 -39.89 -19.88 -17.83
C ASN A 942 -39.33 -20.79 -16.71
N ILE A 943 -38.61 -20.23 -15.72
CA ILE A 943 -38.24 -20.96 -14.50
C ILE A 943 -39.50 -21.23 -13.68
N ASP A 944 -39.76 -22.51 -13.41
CA ASP A 944 -40.84 -22.93 -12.53
C ASP A 944 -40.62 -22.41 -11.09
N SER A 945 -41.66 -21.77 -10.56
CA SER A 945 -41.79 -21.30 -9.17
C SER A 945 -41.56 -22.38 -8.11
N SER A 946 -41.67 -23.67 -8.44
CA SER A 946 -41.29 -24.76 -7.51
C SER A 946 -39.78 -24.88 -7.31
N LYS A 947 -38.97 -24.44 -8.30
CA LYS A 947 -37.51 -24.65 -8.34
C LYS A 947 -36.72 -23.44 -7.85
N CYS A 948 -37.22 -22.23 -8.09
CA CYS A 948 -36.60 -21.00 -7.61
C CYS A 948 -37.63 -20.00 -7.12
N ASP A 949 -37.27 -19.22 -6.09
CA ASP A 949 -38.14 -18.20 -5.53
C ASP A 949 -38.26 -16.99 -6.47
N MET A 950 -39.42 -16.33 -6.42
CA MET A 950 -39.73 -15.21 -7.29
C MET A 950 -38.85 -13.98 -7.04
N LYS A 951 -38.24 -13.82 -5.85
CA LYS A 951 -37.36 -12.67 -5.56
C LYS A 951 -36.02 -12.84 -6.29
N SER A 952 -35.44 -14.04 -6.29
CA SER A 952 -34.21 -14.35 -7.04
C SER A 952 -34.41 -14.22 -8.54
N VAL A 953 -35.53 -14.69 -9.10
CA VAL A 953 -35.85 -14.49 -10.53
C VAL A 953 -36.01 -12.99 -10.86
N ILE A 954 -36.69 -12.20 -10.02
CA ILE A 954 -36.80 -10.74 -10.21
C ILE A 954 -35.44 -10.05 -10.12
N LYS A 955 -34.56 -10.44 -9.19
CA LYS A 955 -33.18 -9.93 -9.12
C LYS A 955 -32.41 -10.22 -10.41
N ALA A 956 -32.51 -11.45 -10.92
CA ALA A 956 -31.89 -11.86 -12.17
C ALA A 956 -32.41 -11.07 -13.39
N THR A 957 -33.72 -10.87 -13.54
CA THR A 957 -34.25 -10.06 -14.66
C THR A 957 -33.88 -8.59 -14.55
N ASN A 958 -33.80 -8.02 -13.33
CA ASN A 958 -33.27 -6.68 -13.12
C ASN A 958 -31.78 -6.57 -13.53
N LEU A 959 -30.96 -7.61 -13.30
CA LEU A 959 -29.56 -7.64 -13.75
C LEU A 959 -29.45 -7.64 -15.29
N CYS A 960 -30.27 -8.42 -16.01
CA CYS A 960 -30.38 -8.32 -17.47
C CYS A 960 -30.67 -6.88 -17.91
N PHE A 961 -31.70 -6.24 -17.33
CA PHE A 961 -32.06 -4.85 -17.64
C PHE A 961 -30.99 -3.80 -17.25
N SER A 962 -30.04 -4.13 -16.38
CA SER A 962 -28.89 -3.24 -16.12
C SER A 962 -27.89 -3.19 -17.28
N ALA A 963 -27.79 -4.27 -18.08
CA ALA A 963 -26.87 -4.40 -19.21
C ALA A 963 -27.44 -3.75 -20.50
N ARG A 964 -27.62 -2.42 -20.48
CA ARG A 964 -28.22 -1.62 -21.57
C ARG A 964 -27.52 -1.74 -22.93
N SER A 965 -26.24 -2.11 -22.96
CA SER A 965 -25.47 -2.37 -24.18
C SER A 965 -25.85 -3.69 -24.88
N VAL A 966 -26.40 -4.65 -24.12
CA VAL A 966 -26.76 -5.98 -24.61
C VAL A 966 -28.27 -6.08 -24.87
N TYR A 967 -29.08 -5.56 -23.95
CA TYR A 967 -30.54 -5.61 -24.03
C TYR A 967 -31.12 -4.39 -24.76
N THR A 968 -30.79 -4.27 -26.05
CA THR A 968 -31.30 -3.21 -26.93
C THR A 968 -32.81 -3.31 -27.13
N SER A 969 -33.42 -2.25 -27.68
CA SER A 969 -34.85 -2.23 -28.02
C SER A 969 -35.28 -3.35 -28.98
N GLU A 970 -34.39 -3.80 -29.86
CA GLU A 970 -34.65 -4.89 -30.81
C GLU A 970 -34.64 -6.25 -30.13
N VAL A 971 -33.62 -6.53 -29.31
CA VAL A 971 -33.53 -7.75 -28.49
C VAL A 971 -34.74 -7.85 -27.56
N LEU A 972 -35.12 -6.76 -26.90
CA LEU A 972 -36.30 -6.71 -26.03
C LEU A 972 -37.61 -6.88 -26.81
N ALA A 973 -37.73 -6.34 -28.03
CA ALA A 973 -38.92 -6.57 -28.86
C ALA A 973 -39.11 -8.06 -29.20
N VAL A 974 -38.03 -8.75 -29.58
CA VAL A 974 -38.05 -10.22 -29.84
C VAL A 974 -38.43 -11.00 -28.58
N VAL A 975 -37.84 -10.68 -27.42
CA VAL A 975 -38.17 -11.32 -26.14
C VAL A 975 -39.64 -11.11 -25.77
N LEU A 976 -40.16 -9.88 -25.86
CA LEU A 976 -41.53 -9.58 -25.50
C LEU A 976 -42.55 -10.28 -26.43
N GLN A 977 -42.22 -10.43 -27.72
CA GLN A 977 -43.01 -11.23 -28.65
C GLN A 977 -43.03 -12.71 -28.24
N GLN A 978 -41.87 -13.32 -27.96
CA GLN A 978 -41.77 -14.73 -27.55
C GLN A 978 -42.48 -15.01 -26.20
N LEU A 979 -42.36 -14.11 -25.23
CA LEU A 979 -43.04 -14.23 -23.93
C LEU A 979 -44.56 -14.04 -24.03
N MET A 980 -45.04 -13.19 -24.94
CA MET A 980 -46.46 -13.06 -25.26
C MET A 980 -47.00 -14.30 -25.97
N ASP A 981 -46.21 -14.93 -26.84
CA ASP A 981 -46.63 -16.12 -27.60
C ASP A 981 -46.68 -17.39 -26.74
N THR A 982 -45.87 -17.46 -25.68
CA THR A 982 -45.84 -18.54 -24.68
C THR A 982 -47.20 -18.76 -24.00
N THR A 983 -47.57 -20.03 -23.75
CA THR A 983 -48.81 -20.42 -23.06
C THR A 983 -48.54 -21.54 -22.04
N PRO A 984 -48.94 -21.40 -20.75
CA PRO A 984 -49.59 -20.25 -20.13
C PRO A 984 -48.71 -18.98 -20.12
N LEU A 985 -49.33 -17.81 -19.92
CA LEU A 985 -48.59 -16.54 -19.92
C LEU A 985 -47.64 -16.44 -18.71
N PRO A 986 -46.34 -16.12 -18.91
CA PRO A 986 -45.38 -15.99 -17.80
C PRO A 986 -45.78 -14.90 -16.79
N MET A 987 -45.75 -15.22 -15.48
CA MET A 987 -46.19 -14.29 -14.42
C MET A 987 -45.45 -12.95 -14.40
N LEU A 988 -44.19 -12.91 -14.85
CA LEU A 988 -43.37 -11.70 -14.89
C LEU A 988 -43.51 -10.88 -16.18
N LEU A 989 -44.24 -11.36 -17.20
CA LEU A 989 -44.37 -10.73 -18.52
C LEU A 989 -44.66 -9.22 -18.42
N MET A 990 -45.72 -8.82 -17.71
CA MET A 990 -46.09 -7.40 -17.64
C MET A 990 -45.12 -6.54 -16.82
N ARG A 991 -44.37 -7.12 -15.87
CA ARG A 991 -43.26 -6.41 -15.21
C ARG A 991 -42.17 -6.07 -16.23
N THR A 992 -41.80 -7.04 -17.05
CA THR A 992 -40.78 -6.93 -18.11
C THR A 992 -41.23 -5.98 -19.24
N VAL A 993 -42.52 -5.97 -19.61
CA VAL A 993 -43.11 -4.96 -20.51
C VAL A 993 -42.96 -3.54 -19.93
N ILE A 994 -43.33 -3.33 -18.66
CA ILE A 994 -43.24 -2.01 -18.01
C ILE A 994 -41.77 -1.56 -17.85
N GLN A 995 -40.84 -2.48 -17.54
CA GLN A 995 -39.42 -2.18 -17.45
C GLN A 995 -38.81 -1.84 -18.82
N ALA A 996 -39.12 -2.61 -19.87
CA ALA A 996 -38.67 -2.34 -21.23
C ALA A 996 -39.20 -0.99 -21.77
N LEU A 997 -40.48 -0.67 -21.50
CA LEU A 997 -41.08 0.64 -21.82
C LEU A 997 -40.33 1.79 -21.13
N GLY A 998 -40.07 1.66 -19.83
CA GLY A 998 -39.38 2.70 -19.05
C GLY A 998 -37.92 2.92 -19.47
N MET A 999 -37.26 1.91 -20.03
CA MET A 999 -35.91 2.01 -20.57
C MET A 999 -35.88 2.51 -22.02
N TYR A 1000 -36.85 2.11 -22.84
CA TYR A 1000 -36.91 2.46 -24.26
C TYR A 1000 -38.32 2.95 -24.65
N PRO A 1001 -38.67 4.23 -24.37
CA PRO A 1001 -40.00 4.78 -24.68
C PRO A 1001 -40.42 4.66 -26.16
N ARG A 1002 -39.46 4.55 -27.08
CA ARG A 1002 -39.70 4.29 -28.51
C ARG A 1002 -40.43 2.96 -28.78
N LEU A 1003 -40.39 2.00 -27.85
CA LEU A 1003 -41.17 0.76 -27.94
C LEU A 1003 -42.66 0.94 -27.66
N GLY A 1004 -43.14 2.14 -27.25
CA GLY A 1004 -44.54 2.39 -26.90
C GLY A 1004 -45.56 1.85 -27.92
N GLY A 1005 -45.39 2.16 -29.22
CA GLY A 1005 -46.29 1.67 -30.28
C GLY A 1005 -46.25 0.15 -30.49
N PHE A 1006 -45.09 -0.49 -30.28
CA PHE A 1006 -44.97 -1.94 -30.32
C PHE A 1006 -45.64 -2.59 -29.10
N ILE A 1007 -45.49 -1.97 -27.92
CA ILE A 1007 -46.12 -2.41 -26.68
C ILE A 1007 -47.66 -2.25 -26.75
N MET A 1008 -48.19 -1.22 -27.40
CA MET A 1008 -49.63 -1.12 -27.69
C MET A 1008 -50.15 -2.32 -28.49
N ASN A 1009 -49.40 -2.75 -29.52
CA ASN A 1009 -49.76 -3.95 -30.29
C ASN A 1009 -49.70 -5.24 -29.45
N ILE A 1010 -48.78 -5.34 -28.49
CA ILE A 1010 -48.75 -6.43 -27.50
C ILE A 1010 -49.97 -6.37 -26.58
N LEU A 1011 -50.30 -5.20 -26.02
CA LEU A 1011 -51.46 -5.05 -25.14
C LEU A 1011 -52.76 -5.44 -25.86
N THR A 1012 -52.96 -4.99 -27.11
CA THR A 1012 -54.08 -5.43 -27.96
C THR A 1012 -54.09 -6.95 -28.16
N ARG A 1013 -52.95 -7.58 -28.45
CA ARG A 1013 -52.86 -9.05 -28.59
C ARG A 1013 -53.15 -9.81 -27.28
N LEU A 1014 -52.80 -9.24 -26.12
CA LEU A 1014 -53.12 -9.79 -24.81
C LEU A 1014 -54.63 -9.77 -24.49
N ILE A 1015 -55.41 -8.84 -25.08
CA ILE A 1015 -56.89 -8.85 -25.01
C ILE A 1015 -57.42 -10.12 -25.68
N TYR A 1016 -56.97 -10.45 -26.90
CA TYR A 1016 -57.35 -11.68 -27.60
C TYR A 1016 -56.94 -12.95 -26.83
N LYS A 1017 -55.82 -12.94 -26.12
CA LYS A 1017 -55.39 -14.03 -25.21
C LYS A 1017 -56.10 -14.03 -23.84
N GLN A 1018 -57.11 -13.19 -23.62
CA GLN A 1018 -57.93 -13.14 -22.40
C GLN A 1018 -57.11 -12.92 -21.12
N VAL A 1019 -56.19 -11.95 -21.14
CA VAL A 1019 -55.23 -11.64 -20.06
C VAL A 1019 -55.84 -11.52 -18.64
N TRP A 1020 -57.12 -11.13 -18.52
CA TRP A 1020 -57.86 -11.09 -17.25
C TRP A 1020 -57.98 -12.45 -16.53
N LYS A 1021 -57.74 -13.58 -17.23
CA LYS A 1021 -57.64 -14.92 -16.61
C LYS A 1021 -56.39 -15.11 -15.72
N TYR A 1022 -55.43 -14.20 -15.77
CA TYR A 1022 -54.16 -14.28 -15.04
C TYR A 1022 -53.99 -13.06 -14.11
N PRO A 1023 -54.46 -13.11 -12.84
CA PRO A 1023 -54.62 -11.91 -12.00
C PRO A 1023 -53.40 -11.00 -11.88
N LYS A 1024 -52.19 -11.57 -11.68
CA LYS A 1024 -50.94 -10.78 -11.59
C LYS A 1024 -50.52 -10.14 -12.92
N VAL A 1025 -50.86 -10.78 -14.04
CA VAL A 1025 -50.60 -10.25 -15.39
C VAL A 1025 -51.64 -9.16 -15.72
N TRP A 1026 -52.89 -9.32 -15.28
CA TRP A 1026 -53.97 -8.32 -15.40
C TRP A 1026 -53.68 -7.04 -14.60
N GLU A 1027 -53.21 -7.16 -13.36
CA GLU A 1027 -52.76 -6.01 -12.54
C GLU A 1027 -51.63 -5.23 -13.26
N GLY A 1028 -50.67 -5.95 -13.85
CA GLY A 1028 -49.61 -5.35 -14.67
C GLY A 1028 -50.11 -4.72 -15.97
N PHE A 1029 -51.11 -5.31 -16.62
CA PHE A 1029 -51.78 -4.75 -17.80
C PHE A 1029 -52.39 -3.38 -17.49
N ILE A 1030 -53.16 -3.28 -16.40
CA ILE A 1030 -53.77 -2.04 -15.91
C ILE A 1030 -52.69 -0.97 -15.64
N LYS A 1031 -51.64 -1.32 -14.88
CA LYS A 1031 -50.53 -0.41 -14.57
C LYS A 1031 -49.73 0.04 -15.81
N CYS A 1032 -49.64 -0.80 -16.84
CA CYS A 1032 -49.04 -0.42 -18.11
C CYS A 1032 -49.92 0.60 -18.86
N CYS A 1033 -51.24 0.39 -18.93
CA CYS A 1033 -52.19 1.33 -19.53
C CYS A 1033 -52.22 2.70 -18.81
N GLN A 1034 -52.11 2.71 -17.47
CA GLN A 1034 -51.99 3.94 -16.68
C GLN A 1034 -50.73 4.76 -17.02
N ARG A 1035 -49.58 4.09 -17.21
CA ARG A 1035 -48.29 4.73 -17.54
C ARG A 1035 -48.15 5.17 -19.00
N THR A 1036 -49.13 4.84 -19.85
CA THR A 1036 -49.09 5.09 -21.30
C THR A 1036 -50.27 5.91 -21.81
N LYS A 1037 -50.97 6.64 -20.92
CA LYS A 1037 -51.91 7.71 -21.33
C LYS A 1037 -51.16 8.73 -22.21
N PRO A 1038 -51.71 9.23 -23.33
CA PRO A 1038 -53.05 8.92 -23.87
C PRO A 1038 -53.07 7.71 -24.82
N GLN A 1039 -51.92 7.17 -25.24
CA GLN A 1039 -51.83 6.11 -26.26
C GLN A 1039 -52.66 4.86 -25.91
N SER A 1040 -52.69 4.49 -24.62
CA SER A 1040 -53.45 3.35 -24.09
C SER A 1040 -54.97 3.46 -24.24
N PHE A 1041 -55.54 4.65 -24.43
CA PHE A 1041 -56.98 4.83 -24.61
C PHE A 1041 -57.51 4.06 -25.83
N SER A 1042 -56.70 3.98 -26.91
CA SER A 1042 -57.01 3.20 -28.10
C SER A 1042 -57.13 1.69 -27.84
N VAL A 1043 -56.44 1.17 -26.82
CA VAL A 1043 -56.45 -0.25 -26.42
C VAL A 1043 -57.54 -0.53 -25.37
N LEU A 1044 -57.78 0.41 -24.44
CA LEU A 1044 -58.84 0.28 -23.44
C LEU A 1044 -60.24 0.20 -24.07
N LEU A 1045 -60.48 0.93 -25.17
CA LEU A 1045 -61.73 0.86 -25.94
C LEU A 1045 -61.95 -0.47 -26.68
N GLN A 1046 -60.94 -1.35 -26.72
CA GLN A 1046 -61.04 -2.70 -27.30
C GLN A 1046 -61.31 -3.80 -26.24
N LEU A 1047 -61.37 -3.43 -24.95
CA LEU A 1047 -61.76 -4.36 -23.88
C LEU A 1047 -63.26 -4.66 -23.93
N PRO A 1048 -63.71 -5.89 -23.61
CA PRO A 1048 -65.13 -6.14 -23.44
C PRO A 1048 -65.70 -5.39 -22.22
N PRO A 1049 -67.00 -5.04 -22.21
CA PRO A 1049 -67.59 -4.13 -21.22
C PRO A 1049 -67.31 -4.45 -19.74
N PRO A 1050 -67.45 -5.71 -19.23
CA PRO A 1050 -67.21 -5.98 -17.81
C PRO A 1050 -65.71 -5.91 -17.44
N GLN A 1051 -64.79 -6.16 -18.37
CA GLN A 1051 -63.36 -5.97 -18.16
C GLN A 1051 -63.01 -4.48 -18.11
N LEU A 1052 -63.57 -3.65 -18.99
CA LEU A 1052 -63.36 -2.20 -18.94
C LEU A 1052 -63.84 -1.60 -17.61
N LEU A 1053 -65.02 -2.03 -17.14
CA LEU A 1053 -65.56 -1.65 -15.83
C LEU A 1053 -64.61 -2.06 -14.68
N SER A 1054 -64.01 -3.25 -14.74
CA SER A 1054 -62.97 -3.69 -13.78
C SER A 1054 -61.71 -2.81 -13.82
N VAL A 1055 -61.26 -2.34 -14.99
CA VAL A 1055 -60.12 -1.41 -15.10
C VAL A 1055 -60.43 -0.06 -14.44
N LEU A 1056 -61.64 0.47 -14.68
CA LEU A 1056 -62.07 1.75 -14.11
C LEU A 1056 -62.26 1.66 -12.58
N GLN A 1057 -62.83 0.57 -12.06
CA GLN A 1057 -62.90 0.31 -10.61
C GLN A 1057 -61.53 0.14 -9.96
N THR A 1058 -60.57 -0.47 -10.66
CA THR A 1058 -59.19 -0.65 -10.16
C THR A 1058 -58.37 0.66 -10.23
N SER A 1059 -58.81 1.63 -11.04
CA SER A 1059 -58.12 2.92 -11.19
C SER A 1059 -59.04 4.01 -11.77
N PRO A 1060 -59.67 4.85 -10.92
CA PRO A 1060 -60.61 5.87 -11.35
C PRO A 1060 -59.95 6.96 -12.21
N ASP A 1061 -58.67 7.28 -11.99
CA ASP A 1061 -57.91 8.30 -12.75
C ASP A 1061 -57.71 7.97 -14.25
N LEU A 1062 -58.21 6.83 -14.74
CA LEU A 1062 -58.35 6.55 -16.18
C LEU A 1062 -59.68 7.06 -16.76
N ARG A 1063 -60.72 7.30 -15.95
CA ARG A 1063 -62.09 7.60 -16.38
C ARG A 1063 -62.17 8.92 -17.16
N ASP A 1064 -61.92 10.04 -16.51
CA ASP A 1064 -62.12 11.37 -17.12
C ASP A 1064 -61.17 11.64 -18.30
N PRO A 1065 -59.87 11.24 -18.27
CA PRO A 1065 -59.00 11.39 -19.44
C PRO A 1065 -59.44 10.55 -20.65
N LEU A 1066 -59.96 9.33 -20.42
CA LEU A 1066 -60.52 8.48 -21.47
C LEU A 1066 -61.83 9.06 -22.03
N LEU A 1067 -62.69 9.59 -21.16
CA LEU A 1067 -63.96 10.22 -21.50
C LEU A 1067 -63.73 11.52 -22.31
N ALA A 1068 -62.77 12.36 -21.90
CA ALA A 1068 -62.34 13.54 -22.64
C ALA A 1068 -61.75 13.18 -24.02
N HIS A 1069 -60.94 12.12 -24.11
CA HIS A 1069 -60.39 11.62 -25.38
C HIS A 1069 -61.48 11.12 -26.34
N VAL A 1070 -62.50 10.40 -25.82
CA VAL A 1070 -63.66 9.97 -26.64
C VAL A 1070 -64.52 11.18 -27.06
N ARG A 1071 -64.72 12.18 -26.19
CA ARG A 1071 -65.42 13.44 -26.55
C ARG A 1071 -64.68 14.28 -27.61
N ALA A 1072 -63.38 14.06 -27.80
CA ALA A 1072 -62.58 14.71 -28.84
C ALA A 1072 -62.64 13.98 -30.21
N PHE A 1073 -63.37 12.86 -30.33
CA PHE A 1073 -63.52 12.12 -31.59
C PHE A 1073 -64.47 12.81 -32.58
N THR A 1074 -64.20 12.64 -33.87
CA THR A 1074 -65.12 13.07 -34.93
C THR A 1074 -66.40 12.22 -34.93
N PRO A 1075 -67.53 12.71 -35.46
CA PRO A 1075 -68.80 11.98 -35.47
C PRO A 1075 -68.73 10.56 -36.08
N HIS A 1076 -67.87 10.37 -37.09
CA HIS A 1076 -67.67 9.07 -37.74
C HIS A 1076 -66.88 8.08 -36.84
N GLN A 1077 -66.03 8.58 -35.96
CA GLN A 1077 -65.27 7.76 -34.99
C GLN A 1077 -66.14 7.41 -33.77
N LEU A 1078 -66.98 8.34 -33.29
CA LEU A 1078 -67.96 8.08 -32.24
C LEU A 1078 -68.92 6.93 -32.60
N ALA A 1079 -69.36 6.85 -33.86
CA ALA A 1079 -70.20 5.76 -34.37
C ALA A 1079 -69.54 4.36 -34.33
N HIS A 1080 -68.23 4.26 -34.12
CA HIS A 1080 -67.49 2.99 -33.99
C HIS A 1080 -67.26 2.58 -32.53
N VAL A 1081 -67.63 3.40 -31.54
CA VAL A 1081 -67.55 3.03 -30.11
C VAL A 1081 -68.82 2.26 -29.71
N PRO A 1082 -68.73 1.05 -29.13
CA PRO A 1082 -69.89 0.32 -28.65
C PRO A 1082 -70.72 1.13 -27.64
N HIS A 1083 -72.05 1.16 -27.82
CA HIS A 1083 -72.95 1.93 -26.96
C HIS A 1083 -72.89 1.48 -25.47
N SER A 1084 -72.57 0.20 -25.23
CA SER A 1084 -72.34 -0.35 -23.89
C SER A 1084 -71.05 0.16 -23.21
N ILE A 1085 -70.05 0.58 -23.99
CA ILE A 1085 -68.83 1.22 -23.47
C ILE A 1085 -69.10 2.69 -23.13
N MET A 1086 -69.84 3.41 -23.98
CA MET A 1086 -70.31 4.78 -23.69
C MET A 1086 -71.14 4.83 -22.39
N ALA A 1087 -72.11 3.92 -22.24
CA ALA A 1087 -72.95 3.84 -21.04
C ALA A 1087 -72.13 3.60 -19.75
N ILE A 1088 -71.04 2.82 -19.81
CA ILE A 1088 -70.15 2.59 -18.66
C ILE A 1088 -69.34 3.85 -18.32
N LEU A 1089 -68.88 4.60 -19.33
CA LEU A 1089 -68.11 5.84 -19.15
C LEU A 1089 -68.97 6.99 -18.61
N GLU A 1090 -70.23 7.11 -19.03
CA GLU A 1090 -71.13 8.21 -18.64
C GLU A 1090 -71.89 7.98 -17.32
N ALA A 1091 -71.88 6.77 -16.76
CA ALA A 1091 -72.74 6.36 -15.65
C ALA A 1091 -72.71 7.26 -14.39
N GLU A 1092 -71.55 7.83 -14.03
CA GLU A 1092 -71.41 8.69 -12.83
C GLU A 1092 -71.70 10.17 -13.11
N SER A 1093 -71.77 10.64 -14.37
CA SER A 1093 -71.98 12.07 -14.68
C SER A 1093 -73.45 12.50 -14.58
N ARG A 1094 -74.25 11.85 -13.73
CA ARG A 1094 -75.70 12.08 -13.55
C ARG A 1094 -76.15 12.20 -12.09
N THR A 1095 -75.28 11.98 -11.10
CA THR A 1095 -75.68 11.97 -9.67
C THR A 1095 -75.66 13.34 -8.99
N ASP A 1096 -74.86 14.29 -9.47
CA ASP A 1096 -74.60 15.56 -8.76
C ASP A 1096 -75.55 16.72 -9.14
N ALA A 1097 -76.62 16.44 -9.90
CA ALA A 1097 -77.47 17.46 -10.54
C ALA A 1097 -78.93 17.49 -10.03
N GLY A 1098 -79.21 17.00 -8.81
CA GLY A 1098 -80.58 16.74 -8.36
C GLY A 1098 -80.89 16.99 -6.87
N ALA A 1099 -80.15 17.87 -6.19
CA ALA A 1099 -80.21 18.02 -4.73
C ALA A 1099 -80.45 19.46 -4.19
N GLU A 1100 -80.89 20.40 -5.03
CA GLU A 1100 -81.12 21.81 -4.63
C GLU A 1100 -82.49 22.37 -5.09
N GLU A 1101 -83.62 21.74 -4.73
CA GLU A 1101 -84.95 22.40 -4.76
C GLU A 1101 -86.04 21.67 -3.94
N ALA A 1102 -85.87 21.57 -2.61
CA ALA A 1102 -86.91 21.07 -1.70
C ALA A 1102 -86.72 21.52 -0.23
N ALA A 1103 -87.12 22.75 0.11
CA ALA A 1103 -87.22 23.24 1.48
C ALA A 1103 -88.43 24.17 1.64
N GLN A 1104 -89.02 24.22 2.85
CA GLN A 1104 -90.42 24.61 3.14
C GLN A 1104 -91.39 23.46 2.77
N VAL A 1105 -92.27 22.97 3.66
CA VAL A 1105 -92.87 23.60 4.86
C VAL A 1105 -92.62 22.79 6.15
N GLU A 1106 -92.60 23.53 7.27
CA GLU A 1106 -92.81 23.24 8.72
C GLU A 1106 -93.37 21.85 9.15
N GLU A 1107 -93.13 21.30 10.36
CA GLU A 1107 -92.48 21.82 11.59
C GLU A 1107 -91.99 20.71 12.55
N GLU A 1108 -91.30 21.12 13.63
CA GLU A 1108 -91.02 20.46 14.94
C GLU A 1108 -91.02 18.92 15.11
N GLN A 1109 -89.89 18.35 15.55
CA GLN A 1109 -89.73 17.89 16.95
C GLN A 1109 -88.27 17.56 17.34
N GLU A 1110 -87.98 17.57 18.65
CA GLU A 1110 -86.63 17.62 19.23
C GLU A 1110 -85.98 16.25 19.50
N THR A 1111 -84.64 16.17 19.51
CA THR A 1111 -83.80 15.95 20.72
C THR A 1111 -82.31 15.67 20.39
N PRO A 1112 -81.35 15.97 21.30
CA PRO A 1112 -79.93 16.02 20.95
C PRO A 1112 -79.15 14.73 21.30
N ALA A 1113 -78.77 13.94 20.28
CA ALA A 1113 -77.87 12.79 20.44
C ALA A 1113 -76.63 12.78 19.51
N GLN A 1114 -76.68 13.48 18.37
CA GLN A 1114 -75.67 13.35 17.31
C GLN A 1114 -74.47 14.30 17.45
N ASP A 1115 -74.64 15.48 18.06
CA ASP A 1115 -73.60 16.53 18.11
C ASP A 1115 -72.36 16.10 18.94
N ILE A 1116 -72.52 15.25 19.96
CA ILE A 1116 -71.38 14.69 20.72
C ILE A 1116 -70.55 13.73 19.85
N ILE A 1117 -71.19 12.95 18.99
CA ILE A 1117 -70.52 12.01 18.08
C ILE A 1117 -69.87 12.78 16.92
N ALA A 1118 -70.55 13.79 16.37
CA ALA A 1118 -70.00 14.69 15.37
C ALA A 1118 -68.76 15.43 15.88
N ARG A 1119 -68.79 15.97 17.11
CA ARG A 1119 -67.63 16.62 17.75
C ARG A 1119 -66.50 15.65 18.04
N ARG A 1120 -66.76 14.39 18.44
CA ARG A 1120 -65.71 13.36 18.56
C ARG A 1120 -65.08 13.01 17.22
N LEU A 1121 -65.87 12.81 16.16
CA LEU A 1121 -65.34 12.56 14.81
C LEU A 1121 -64.60 13.77 14.23
N ALA A 1122 -65.02 15.00 14.56
CA ALA A 1122 -64.29 16.22 14.22
C ALA A 1122 -62.96 16.31 14.99
N GLN A 1123 -62.94 16.03 16.29
CA GLN A 1123 -61.71 15.95 17.08
C GLN A 1123 -60.78 14.83 16.61
N GLU A 1124 -61.30 13.66 16.26
CA GLU A 1124 -60.50 12.54 15.75
C GLU A 1124 -59.95 12.86 14.36
N LYS A 1125 -60.71 13.55 13.50
CA LYS A 1125 -60.21 14.09 12.22
C LYS A 1125 -59.17 15.18 12.42
N SER A 1126 -59.33 16.10 13.38
CA SER A 1126 -58.32 17.14 13.65
C SER A 1126 -57.07 16.55 14.29
N LEU A 1127 -57.19 15.54 15.15
CA LEU A 1127 -56.04 14.84 15.74
C LEU A 1127 -55.31 14.00 14.68
N LYS A 1128 -56.05 13.30 13.81
CA LYS A 1128 -55.46 12.62 12.64
C LYS A 1128 -54.78 13.62 11.71
N LYS A 1129 -55.39 14.77 11.41
CA LYS A 1129 -54.78 15.82 10.60
C LYS A 1129 -53.53 16.41 11.28
N GLN A 1130 -53.51 16.60 12.60
CA GLN A 1130 -52.32 17.03 13.33
C GLN A 1130 -51.22 15.96 13.35
N ILE A 1131 -51.56 14.67 13.44
CA ILE A 1131 -50.61 13.56 13.30
C ILE A 1131 -50.10 13.44 11.85
N GLU A 1132 -50.92 13.80 10.87
CA GLU A 1132 -50.58 13.80 9.44
C GLU A 1132 -49.78 15.05 9.03
N GLU A 1133 -49.99 16.19 9.71
CA GLU A 1133 -49.17 17.41 9.64
C GLU A 1133 -47.85 17.27 10.42
N GLN A 1134 -47.82 16.51 11.52
CA GLN A 1134 -46.58 16.10 12.20
C GLN A 1134 -45.82 15.09 11.34
N LYS A 1135 -46.47 14.09 10.74
CA LYS A 1135 -45.83 13.23 9.73
C LYS A 1135 -45.40 14.01 8.50
N GLY A 1136 -46.14 15.05 8.12
CA GLY A 1136 -45.77 15.99 7.07
C GLY A 1136 -44.48 16.73 7.41
N ARG A 1137 -44.37 17.27 8.63
CA ARG A 1137 -43.12 17.88 9.12
C ARG A 1137 -41.97 16.89 9.24
N ASN A 1138 -42.17 15.73 9.85
CA ASN A 1138 -41.15 14.69 9.90
C ASN A 1138 -40.74 14.18 8.51
N ASN A 1139 -41.63 14.23 7.50
CA ASN A 1139 -41.28 13.94 6.11
C ASN A 1139 -40.55 15.12 5.44
N GLN A 1140 -40.90 16.38 5.72
CA GLN A 1140 -40.20 17.54 5.17
C GLN A 1140 -38.81 17.71 5.80
N GLU A 1141 -38.66 17.47 7.11
CA GLU A 1141 -37.38 17.31 7.80
C GLU A 1141 -36.61 16.04 7.36
N MET A 1142 -37.26 15.11 6.64
CA MET A 1142 -36.57 14.03 5.91
C MET A 1142 -36.27 14.41 4.45
N GLU A 1143 -37.04 15.26 3.78
CA GLU A 1143 -36.81 15.67 2.39
C GLU A 1143 -35.73 16.76 2.27
N GLU A 1144 -35.66 17.74 3.19
CA GLU A 1144 -34.50 18.64 3.30
C GLU A 1144 -33.22 17.92 3.78
N VAL A 1145 -33.34 16.68 4.27
CA VAL A 1145 -32.22 15.78 4.60
C VAL A 1145 -31.97 14.72 3.51
N ALA A 1146 -32.81 14.67 2.46
CA ALA A 1146 -32.69 13.71 1.35
C ALA A 1146 -31.98 14.27 0.11
N GLU A 1147 -31.82 15.59 -0.03
CA GLU A 1147 -31.08 16.20 -1.14
C GLU A 1147 -29.55 16.30 -0.89
N VAL A 1148 -28.99 15.32 -0.16
CA VAL A 1148 -27.55 15.07 -0.05
C VAL A 1148 -27.26 13.61 -0.39
N ASP A 1149 -26.67 13.39 -1.57
CA ASP A 1149 -26.39 12.06 -2.12
C ASP A 1149 -25.34 11.32 -1.26
N PRO A 1150 -25.64 10.15 -0.65
CA PRO A 1150 -24.70 9.44 0.21
C PRO A 1150 -23.55 8.81 -0.61
N PRO A 1151 -22.30 8.82 -0.11
CA PRO A 1151 -21.13 8.45 -0.90
C PRO A 1151 -21.12 6.97 -1.28
N ALA A 1152 -20.69 6.70 -2.51
CA ALA A 1152 -20.56 5.34 -3.05
C ALA A 1152 -19.52 4.52 -2.28
N ILE A 1153 -19.98 3.59 -1.43
CA ILE A 1153 -19.13 2.66 -0.69
C ILE A 1153 -18.44 1.71 -1.66
N PHE A 1154 -17.10 1.73 -1.66
CA PHE A 1154 -16.30 0.66 -2.24
C PHE A 1154 -16.56 -0.64 -1.47
N ILE A 1155 -16.98 -1.69 -2.18
CA ILE A 1155 -17.07 -3.04 -1.61
C ILE A 1155 -15.65 -3.57 -1.47
N ALA A 1156 -15.10 -3.46 -0.26
CA ALA A 1156 -14.00 -4.31 0.20
C ALA A 1156 -14.60 -5.60 0.76
N GLU A 1157 -13.99 -6.73 0.44
CA GLU A 1157 -14.38 -8.05 0.97
C GLU A 1157 -13.64 -8.30 2.28
N GLU A 1158 -14.37 -8.40 3.40
CA GLU A 1158 -13.89 -9.05 4.62
C GLU A 1158 -14.91 -10.14 5.00
N GLU A 1159 -14.43 -11.39 5.05
CA GLU A 1159 -15.16 -12.54 5.58
C GLU A 1159 -14.78 -12.70 7.06
N GLU A 1160 -15.76 -12.81 7.97
CA GLU A 1160 -15.52 -13.28 9.34
C GLU A 1160 -16.02 -14.73 9.49
N GLU A 1161 -15.19 -15.59 10.08
CA GLU A 1161 -15.51 -16.98 10.38
C GLU A 1161 -16.25 -17.11 11.72
N GLU A 1162 -17.37 -17.84 11.76
CA GLU A 1162 -18.00 -18.22 13.02
C GLU A 1162 -17.11 -19.22 13.78
N SER A 1163 -16.77 -18.92 15.03
CA SER A 1163 -16.17 -19.87 15.96
C SER A 1163 -17.14 -20.25 17.07
N LEU A 1164 -17.48 -21.54 17.16
CA LEU A 1164 -18.38 -22.05 18.19
C LEU A 1164 -17.72 -22.02 19.57
N LYS A 1165 -18.48 -21.64 20.60
CA LYS A 1165 -18.19 -22.04 21.99
C LYS A 1165 -19.32 -22.91 22.53
N SER A 1166 -18.95 -24.11 22.95
CA SER A 1166 -19.80 -25.00 23.73
C SER A 1166 -19.84 -24.55 25.19
N GLN A 1167 -21.03 -24.55 25.78
CA GLN A 1167 -21.24 -24.70 27.22
C GLN A 1167 -22.64 -25.27 27.45
N GLY A 1168 -22.74 -26.28 28.32
CA GLY A 1168 -23.99 -27.01 28.56
C GLY A 1168 -24.74 -26.53 29.80
N LYS A 1169 -26.06 -26.74 29.76
CA LYS A 1169 -27.01 -26.87 30.87
C LYS A 1169 -28.07 -27.87 30.38
N GLU A 1170 -28.17 -29.03 31.02
CA GLU A 1170 -29.03 -29.29 32.19
C GLU A 1170 -30.53 -29.26 31.83
N GLU A 1171 -31.10 -30.47 31.91
CA GLU A 1171 -32.52 -30.85 31.96
C GLU A 1171 -33.31 -30.09 33.05
N PRO A 1172 -34.68 -30.01 33.05
CA PRO A 1172 -35.52 -31.23 32.96
C PRO A 1172 -36.95 -31.12 32.34
N GLN A 1173 -37.55 -32.30 32.03
CA GLN A 1173 -39.01 -32.62 32.04
C GLN A 1173 -39.93 -31.80 31.07
N GLU A 1174 -41.17 -32.13 30.67
CA GLU A 1174 -42.08 -33.31 30.70
C GLU A 1174 -43.21 -33.05 29.63
N ASP A 1175 -44.01 -33.99 29.10
CA ASP A 1175 -44.07 -35.45 29.28
C ASP A 1175 -44.62 -36.20 28.02
N SER A 1176 -44.14 -37.45 27.87
CA SER A 1176 -44.69 -38.71 27.31
C SER A 1176 -45.73 -38.86 26.16
N SER A 1177 -45.88 -40.15 25.79
CA SER A 1177 -46.93 -40.81 25.00
C SER A 1177 -46.89 -40.66 23.46
N SER A 1178 -47.32 -41.64 22.64
CA SER A 1178 -47.07 -43.11 22.61
C SER A 1178 -47.71 -43.73 21.35
N ASN A 1179 -47.30 -44.97 21.01
CA ASN A 1179 -47.85 -45.90 19.99
C ASN A 1179 -47.31 -45.70 18.55
N ALA A 1180 -46.75 -46.70 17.85
CA ALA A 1180 -47.14 -48.12 17.61
C ALA A 1180 -48.23 -48.26 16.51
N THR A 1181 -48.27 -49.28 15.63
CA THR A 1181 -47.56 -50.59 15.60
C THR A 1181 -47.58 -51.18 14.17
N THR A 1182 -46.78 -52.24 13.90
CA THR A 1182 -47.02 -53.33 12.90
C THR A 1182 -47.09 -52.98 11.38
N ALA A 1183 -46.93 -53.91 10.42
CA ALA A 1183 -46.13 -55.16 10.32
C ALA A 1183 -46.19 -55.75 8.87
N GLU A 1184 -45.42 -56.81 8.64
CA GLU A 1184 -45.63 -57.92 7.67
C GLU A 1184 -45.48 -57.75 6.12
N LYS A 1185 -44.56 -58.60 5.60
CA LYS A 1185 -44.67 -59.52 4.43
C LYS A 1185 -44.42 -59.05 2.97
N SER A 1186 -43.72 -59.95 2.27
CA SER A 1186 -43.45 -60.04 0.82
C SER A 1186 -44.46 -60.96 0.11
N PRO A 1187 -44.46 -61.04 -1.24
CA PRO A 1187 -43.69 -62.06 -2.02
C PRO A 1187 -42.70 -61.44 -3.05
N VAL A 1188 -41.61 -62.07 -3.55
CA VAL A 1188 -41.46 -63.25 -4.48
C VAL A 1188 -41.98 -62.91 -5.90
N ALA A 1189 -41.25 -63.11 -7.03
CA ALA A 1189 -40.24 -64.12 -7.36
C ALA A 1189 -39.13 -63.71 -8.39
N ASP A 1190 -38.22 -64.68 -8.62
CA ASP A 1190 -37.44 -65.03 -9.83
C ASP A 1190 -36.10 -64.36 -10.25
N GLU A 1191 -35.07 -65.21 -10.22
CA GLU A 1191 -33.71 -65.22 -10.80
C GLU A 1191 -33.72 -65.63 -12.31
N PRO A 1192 -32.60 -65.81 -13.08
CA PRO A 1192 -31.17 -66.04 -12.75
C PRO A 1192 -30.21 -64.93 -13.26
N MET A 1193 -28.92 -64.80 -12.87
CA MET A 1193 -27.77 -65.73 -12.69
C MET A 1193 -27.02 -66.09 -14.01
N GLU A 1194 -25.73 -65.68 -14.09
CA GLU A 1194 -24.62 -66.01 -15.04
C GLU A 1194 -23.74 -64.73 -15.20
N GLU A 1195 -22.39 -64.75 -15.30
CA GLU A 1195 -21.34 -65.70 -14.87
C GLU A 1195 -20.00 -64.91 -14.77
N GLU A 1196 -18.99 -65.37 -14.01
CA GLU A 1196 -17.61 -64.82 -14.12
C GLU A 1196 -16.87 -65.47 -15.32
N PRO A 1197 -15.90 -64.77 -15.95
CA PRO A 1197 -14.53 -65.15 -15.63
C PRO A 1197 -13.50 -64.00 -15.62
N VAL A 1198 -12.82 -63.86 -14.47
CA VAL A 1198 -11.39 -64.20 -14.29
C VAL A 1198 -10.41 -64.05 -15.49
N GLU A 1199 -9.28 -63.40 -15.17
CA GLU A 1199 -7.89 -63.56 -15.69
C GLU A 1199 -7.24 -62.54 -16.67
N LYS A 1200 -5.98 -62.23 -16.31
CA LYS A 1200 -4.80 -61.86 -17.14
C LYS A 1200 -4.71 -60.49 -17.83
N LYS A 1201 -3.78 -59.69 -17.27
CA LYS A 1201 -2.67 -58.97 -17.93
C LYS A 1201 -2.99 -57.75 -18.82
N ASP A 1202 -2.12 -56.73 -18.90
CA ASP A 1202 -0.82 -56.48 -18.21
C ASP A 1202 -0.90 -55.18 -17.37
#